data_AF-A0A9N9E2D2-F1
#
_entry.id   AF-A0A9N9E2D2-F1
#
_cell.length_a   1.000
_cell.length_b   1.000
_cell.length_c   1.000
_cell.angle_alpha   90.00
_cell.angle_beta   90.00
_cell.angle_gamma   90.00
#
_symmetry.space_group_name_H-M   'P 1'
#
loop_
_entity.id
_entity.type
_entity.pdbx_description
1 polymer ?
#
loop_
_entity_poly.entity_id
_entity_poly.type
_entity_poly.pdbx_seq_one_letter_code
_entity_poly.pdbx_strand_id
1 'polypeptide(L)'
;MHRINTFADTEHSISPQPFGSGNRSLLVIPTENQSQNSDDYPLDDINNDIRRRASPTPLRSLNRISFRNETILSKPSHIITHGEDSILSLACSKHYLFSGSQNPNIKVWDLKTFQQKTTLRGHIGSVLCLTLSGDQTMLFSSSGDGTVRVWDAWMLKCLYVIQSSHDIGDLFTVVYSDSLETLYIGCQNTSIQTFDLSTKEECKTSQPWNACKNPKFFDTMPTYSDDAFEVVETNEPFFERECDDVERYLIDESRIHLYCHNGYIYALALGKNKDGEILISGSGDGDVKVWSIRKDSMDLLKILKGTEDSGILTLALHDELIFCGVQNGNIKIYDLDTYQHVRSLMAHDDDVLALAIHENYLFSGSADGTIKRWNEKFEISDTSKSQGTIFVLIIVSQFGDCELSPSHGLRLISGASDRLIKIWDLPALIINTEGKFEELTTDVMLYALSKWISLQTVSGDQKYSRECFRGAKYLNDIFEQLGARSSLIIGKQEQNSIVLGKFSGIDDNESSKLNILVYGHYDVIGADETKWRSDPFEMLSKDGYIYGRGVTDNKGPMLAAIFAASELVKEKKLKANVTFLIEGEEENGSVGFYEAVENSKHLIEDPDVIFVSNSYWLDDETPCLIYGLRGVISGPRNDLHSGVQGGAVSEPLIDMVKVLSKLVSDDNRIQIPKFYDKVRPVTPSEEKLYDSILNSRLRFHKNHSQEMDESQSFQTRETLMSRWRYPSLTIHKINVS
;
A
#
# COMPACT_ATOMS: atom_id res chain seq x y z
N MET A 1 6.21 14.11 47.20
CA MET A 1 7.25 15.10 47.54
C MET A 1 8.59 14.60 47.03
N HIS A 2 9.17 15.35 46.08
CA HIS A 2 10.53 15.41 45.54
C HIS A 2 11.64 14.36 45.80
N ARG A 3 12.31 14.03 44.66
CA ARG A 3 13.74 13.72 44.42
C ARG A 3 14.20 12.28 44.76
N ILE A 4 15.09 11.58 44.02
CA ILE A 4 16.00 11.87 42.89
C ILE A 4 16.56 10.52 42.39
N ASN A 5 16.86 10.42 41.09
CA ASN A 5 17.72 9.40 40.46
C ASN A 5 19.20 9.68 40.74
N THR A 6 19.99 8.63 40.98
CA THR A 6 21.47 8.63 40.88
C THR A 6 21.93 7.18 40.66
N PHE A 7 22.97 6.78 39.92
CA PHE A 7 24.27 7.29 39.44
C PHE A 7 24.59 6.43 38.17
N ALA A 8 25.13 6.91 37.04
CA ALA A 8 26.40 7.59 36.70
C ALA A 8 27.36 6.68 35.92
N ASP A 9 27.89 7.24 34.84
CA ASP A 9 29.01 6.75 34.03
C ASP A 9 30.31 6.64 34.84
N THR A 10 31.11 5.63 34.51
CA THR A 10 32.58 5.70 34.61
C THR A 10 33.21 4.94 33.45
N GLU A 11 33.90 5.68 32.57
CA GLU A 11 34.94 5.13 31.71
C GLU A 11 36.10 4.62 32.58
N HIS A 12 36.57 3.41 32.32
CA HIS A 12 38.00 3.11 32.37
C HIS A 12 38.34 1.99 31.37
N SER A 13 39.27 2.32 30.50
CA SER A 13 40.02 1.42 29.63
C SER A 13 40.69 0.29 30.41
N ILE A 14 40.87 -0.86 29.73
CA ILE A 14 42.09 -1.71 29.66
C ILE A 14 41.70 -3.12 29.20
N SER A 15 42.11 -3.49 27.99
CA SER A 15 42.26 -4.87 27.50
C SER A 15 43.27 -5.64 28.36
N PRO A 16 43.13 -6.97 28.57
CA PRO A 16 43.82 -7.91 27.66
C PRO A 16 43.17 -9.31 27.49
N GLN A 17 43.27 -9.87 26.29
CA GLN A 17 43.44 -11.33 26.06
C GLN A 17 44.94 -11.70 26.24
N PRO A 18 45.42 -12.98 26.30
CA PRO A 18 44.83 -14.25 25.83
C PRO A 18 45.15 -15.50 26.73
N PHE A 19 45.05 -16.70 26.13
CA PHE A 19 45.38 -18.09 26.55
C PHE A 19 44.17 -18.91 27.06
N GLY A 20 43.82 -20.09 26.55
CA GLY A 20 44.53 -21.02 25.65
C GLY A 20 44.62 -22.42 26.29
N SER A 21 44.25 -23.45 25.51
CA SER A 21 44.51 -24.90 25.69
C SER A 21 43.49 -25.76 26.46
N GLY A 22 43.16 -26.93 25.88
CA GLY A 22 42.46 -27.99 26.62
C GLY A 22 41.77 -29.10 25.81
N ASN A 23 42.50 -29.74 24.87
CA ASN A 23 42.12 -30.96 24.13
C ASN A 23 41.27 -32.01 24.88
N ARG A 24 40.37 -32.67 24.15
CA ARG A 24 40.27 -34.15 24.14
C ARG A 24 39.81 -34.68 22.79
N SER A 25 40.76 -35.33 22.11
CA SER A 25 40.64 -36.16 20.92
C SER A 25 40.28 -37.61 21.30
N LEU A 26 39.62 -38.32 20.37
CA LEU A 26 39.70 -39.77 20.23
C LEU A 26 39.80 -40.11 18.74
N LEU A 27 40.97 -40.66 18.37
CA LEU A 27 41.30 -41.37 17.11
C LEU A 27 40.60 -42.76 17.09
N VAL A 28 40.47 -43.57 16.01
CA VAL A 28 41.45 -44.13 15.03
C VAL A 28 40.62 -44.80 13.87
N ILE A 29 40.73 -44.48 12.55
CA ILE A 29 41.58 -44.99 11.39
C ILE A 29 41.24 -46.47 10.93
N PRO A 30 41.49 -46.98 9.69
CA PRO A 30 41.26 -46.57 8.27
C PRO A 30 40.77 -47.74 7.33
N THR A 31 40.66 -47.51 6.00
CA THR A 31 41.38 -48.20 4.87
C THR A 31 40.90 -47.60 3.53
N GLU A 32 41.71 -46.84 2.75
CA GLU A 32 42.58 -47.24 1.61
C GLU A 32 41.83 -47.98 0.47
N ASN A 33 41.86 -47.63 -0.84
CA ASN A 33 42.95 -47.23 -1.75
C ASN A 33 42.37 -46.56 -3.04
N GLN A 34 42.88 -45.41 -3.50
CA GLN A 34 43.91 -45.16 -4.55
C GLN A 34 43.48 -45.27 -6.04
N SER A 35 43.55 -44.12 -6.76
CA SER A 35 44.44 -43.83 -7.92
C SER A 35 43.97 -42.53 -8.62
N GLN A 36 44.60 -41.37 -8.39
CA GLN A 36 45.75 -40.75 -9.10
C GLN A 36 45.52 -40.31 -10.56
N ASN A 37 45.53 -38.98 -10.77
CA ASN A 37 46.26 -38.18 -11.80
C ASN A 37 45.74 -36.71 -11.69
N SER A 38 46.42 -35.80 -10.95
CA SER A 38 47.52 -34.88 -11.36
C SER A 38 47.11 -33.84 -12.43
N ASP A 39 46.74 -32.61 -12.06
CA ASP A 39 47.59 -31.37 -11.98
C ASP A 39 47.32 -30.49 -13.25
N ASP A 40 47.14 -29.17 -13.27
CA ASP A 40 47.18 -28.09 -12.27
C ASP A 40 46.66 -26.76 -12.89
N TYR A 41 46.38 -25.77 -12.01
CA TYR A 41 46.15 -24.30 -12.18
C TYR A 41 44.72 -23.71 -12.08
N PRO A 42 44.57 -22.51 -11.45
CA PRO A 42 43.68 -22.35 -10.30
C PRO A 42 42.47 -21.45 -10.58
N LEU A 43 41.39 -21.74 -9.85
CA LEU A 43 40.18 -20.93 -9.76
C LEU A 43 40.35 -19.92 -8.61
N ASP A 44 40.35 -18.63 -8.94
CA ASP A 44 40.01 -17.57 -7.99
C ASP A 44 38.48 -17.57 -7.80
N ASP A 45 38.03 -18.23 -6.74
CA ASP A 45 36.64 -18.18 -6.27
C ASP A 45 36.36 -16.81 -5.64
N ILE A 46 35.78 -15.90 -6.44
CA ILE A 46 35.01 -14.78 -5.90
C ILE A 46 33.62 -15.31 -5.56
N ASN A 47 33.40 -15.50 -4.25
CA ASN A 47 32.09 -15.75 -3.64
C ASN A 47 31.05 -14.73 -4.12
N ASN A 48 30.25 -15.12 -5.12
CA ASN A 48 28.93 -14.55 -5.35
C ASN A 48 27.90 -15.53 -4.79
N ASP A 49 27.48 -15.30 -3.55
CA ASP A 49 26.32 -15.91 -2.92
C ASP A 49 25.04 -15.50 -3.67
N ILE A 50 24.80 -16.12 -4.83
CA ILE A 50 23.47 -16.13 -5.44
C ILE A 50 22.60 -17.03 -4.58
N ARG A 51 21.85 -16.41 -3.66
CA ARG A 51 20.72 -17.03 -2.97
C ARG A 51 19.87 -17.76 -4.02
N ARG A 52 19.91 -19.10 -4.02
CA ARG A 52 18.95 -19.95 -4.75
C ARG A 52 17.56 -19.69 -4.17
N ARG A 53 16.85 -18.69 -4.70
CA ARG A 53 15.41 -18.52 -4.45
C ARG A 53 14.70 -19.76 -5.00
N ALA A 54 13.79 -20.31 -4.20
CA ALA A 54 13.04 -21.51 -4.51
C ALA A 54 12.39 -21.40 -5.89
N SER A 55 12.58 -22.42 -6.73
CA SER A 55 11.93 -22.55 -8.03
C SER A 55 10.41 -22.53 -7.87
N PRO A 56 9.65 -21.65 -8.56
CA PRO A 56 8.20 -21.66 -8.45
C PRO A 56 7.65 -22.99 -8.97
N THR A 57 6.78 -23.58 -8.14
CA THR A 57 6.02 -24.81 -8.32
C THR A 57 5.33 -24.85 -9.70
N PRO A 58 5.18 -26.02 -10.37
CA PRO A 58 4.43 -26.13 -11.61
C PRO A 58 3.04 -25.47 -11.50
N LEU A 59 2.63 -24.79 -12.57
CA LEU A 59 1.37 -24.05 -12.66
C LEU A 59 0.20 -24.91 -12.14
N ARG A 60 -0.37 -24.49 -11.00
CA ARG A 60 -1.69 -24.98 -10.57
C ARG A 60 -2.70 -24.44 -11.58
N SER A 61 -3.71 -25.23 -11.91
CA SER A 61 -4.84 -24.75 -12.72
C SER A 61 -5.42 -23.47 -12.10
N LEU A 62 -5.63 -22.42 -12.89
CA LEU A 62 -6.34 -21.19 -12.50
C LEU A 62 -7.70 -21.54 -11.86
N ASN A 63 -8.32 -22.65 -12.27
CA ASN A 63 -9.59 -23.15 -11.72
C ASN A 63 -9.45 -23.90 -10.38
N ARG A 64 -8.22 -24.18 -9.93
CA ARG A 64 -7.90 -24.81 -8.64
C ARG A 64 -7.23 -23.84 -7.67
N ILE A 65 -7.41 -22.54 -7.86
CA ILE A 65 -7.12 -21.54 -6.82
C ILE A 65 -8.19 -21.67 -5.73
N SER A 66 -8.24 -22.85 -5.08
CA SER A 66 -8.69 -22.92 -3.71
C SER A 66 -7.58 -22.25 -2.91
N PHE A 67 -7.86 -21.12 -2.29
CA PHE A 67 -7.04 -20.56 -1.22
C PHE A 67 -6.93 -21.59 -0.09
N ARG A 68 -6.09 -22.62 -0.26
CA ARG A 68 -5.76 -23.56 0.80
C ARG A 68 -4.75 -22.87 1.68
N ASN A 69 -5.14 -22.54 2.91
CA ASN A 69 -4.37 -22.51 4.17
C ASN A 69 -2.85 -22.31 4.04
N GLU A 70 -2.38 -21.39 3.20
CA GLU A 70 -1.02 -20.88 3.25
C GLU A 70 -1.13 -19.65 4.16
N THR A 71 -0.58 -19.81 5.38
CA THR A 71 -0.48 -18.86 6.50
C THR A 71 -0.67 -17.39 6.06
N ILE A 72 -1.85 -16.83 6.36
CA ILE A 72 -2.41 -15.64 5.68
C ILE A 72 -1.76 -14.33 6.12
N LEU A 73 -1.15 -14.33 7.30
CA LEU A 73 -0.53 -13.16 7.89
C LEU A 73 0.93 -12.93 7.44
N SER A 74 1.46 -13.68 6.47
CA SER A 74 2.87 -13.54 6.08
C SER A 74 3.20 -12.21 5.40
N LYS A 75 2.24 -11.61 4.67
CA LYS A 75 2.43 -10.32 3.98
C LYS A 75 1.11 -9.55 3.90
N PRO A 76 1.09 -8.22 4.13
CA PRO A 76 -0.10 -7.41 3.90
C PRO A 76 -0.47 -7.40 2.41
N SER A 77 -1.77 -7.39 2.11
CA SER A 77 -2.29 -7.27 0.75
C SER A 77 -2.24 -5.84 0.22
N HIS A 78 -2.37 -4.85 1.11
CA HIS A 78 -2.22 -3.44 0.79
C HIS A 78 -1.51 -2.67 1.92
N ILE A 79 -0.77 -1.63 1.56
CA ILE A 79 -0.07 -0.74 2.50
C ILE A 79 -0.43 0.70 2.14
N ILE A 80 -0.86 1.47 3.14
CA ILE A 80 -1.13 2.90 3.02
C ILE A 80 -0.09 3.65 3.85
N THR A 81 0.56 4.65 3.25
CA THR A 81 1.51 5.55 3.91
C THR A 81 0.76 6.73 4.51
N HIS A 82 0.70 6.81 5.84
CA HIS A 82 -0.02 7.88 6.49
C HIS A 82 0.75 9.21 6.49
N GLY A 83 2.08 9.18 6.54
CA GLY A 83 2.93 10.37 6.63
C GLY A 83 4.12 10.14 7.56
N GLU A 84 4.41 11.11 8.43
CA GLU A 84 5.55 11.06 9.37
C GLU A 84 5.17 10.59 10.78
N ASP A 85 3.88 10.47 11.08
CA ASP A 85 3.36 10.24 12.42
C ASP A 85 2.91 8.79 12.67
N SER A 86 3.03 8.33 13.91
CA SER A 86 2.55 7.01 14.35
C SER A 86 1.03 6.92 14.32
N ILE A 87 0.48 5.78 13.88
CA ILE A 87 -0.98 5.56 13.86
C ILE A 87 -1.45 5.09 15.22
N LEU A 88 -2.25 5.90 15.89
CA LEU A 88 -2.72 5.61 17.25
C LEU A 88 -4.14 5.03 17.26
N SER A 89 -4.98 5.43 16.31
CA SER A 89 -6.37 5.01 16.26
C SER A 89 -6.87 4.82 14.83
N LEU A 90 -7.78 3.87 14.64
CA LEU A 90 -8.43 3.59 13.37
C LEU A 90 -9.92 3.35 13.60
N ALA A 91 -10.75 3.83 12.68
CA ALA A 91 -12.15 3.44 12.57
C ALA A 91 -12.51 3.24 11.11
N CYS A 92 -13.38 2.27 10.79
CA CYS A 92 -13.70 1.94 9.42
C CYS A 92 -15.21 1.89 9.21
N SER A 93 -15.71 2.74 8.32
CA SER A 93 -17.10 2.69 7.85
C SER A 93 -17.20 1.88 6.56
N LYS A 94 -18.41 1.76 5.99
CA LYS A 94 -18.62 1.09 4.69
C LYS A 94 -17.76 1.65 3.55
N HIS A 95 -17.43 2.94 3.60
CA HIS A 95 -16.77 3.63 2.47
C HIS A 95 -15.41 4.21 2.80
N TYR A 96 -15.18 4.56 4.08
CA TYR A 96 -13.98 5.27 4.48
C TYR A 96 -13.29 4.59 5.64
N LEU A 97 -11.96 4.61 5.59
CA LEU A 97 -11.09 4.35 6.73
C LEU A 97 -10.66 5.70 7.31
N PHE A 98 -10.85 5.86 8.61
CA PHE A 98 -10.42 7.03 9.38
C PHE A 98 -9.17 6.65 10.18
N SER A 99 -8.16 7.51 10.15
CA SER A 99 -6.94 7.30 10.91
C SER A 99 -6.57 8.52 11.75
N GLY A 100 -6.36 8.26 13.05
CA GLY A 100 -5.83 9.20 14.02
C GLY A 100 -4.38 8.89 14.33
N SER A 101 -3.60 9.94 14.61
CA SER A 101 -2.16 9.85 14.86
C SER A 101 -1.75 10.84 15.95
N GLN A 102 -0.44 10.99 16.18
CA GLN A 102 0.10 12.09 16.99
C GLN A 102 -0.21 13.46 16.38
N ASN A 103 -0.49 13.51 15.08
CA ASN A 103 -1.00 14.71 14.43
C ASN A 103 -2.45 15.01 14.88
N PRO A 104 -2.80 16.28 15.10
CA PRO A 104 -4.18 16.67 15.42
C PRO A 104 -5.20 16.38 14.31
N ASN A 105 -4.75 16.11 13.09
CA ASN A 105 -5.66 15.89 11.98
C ASN A 105 -6.05 14.42 11.84
N ILE A 106 -7.32 14.16 11.48
CA ILE A 106 -7.80 12.82 11.12
C ILE A 106 -7.74 12.68 9.60
N LYS A 107 -7.02 11.69 9.09
CA LYS A 107 -7.00 11.41 7.65
C LYS A 107 -8.13 10.45 7.27
N VAL A 108 -8.74 10.70 6.11
CA VAL A 108 -9.84 9.89 5.57
C VAL A 108 -9.37 9.24 4.27
N TRP A 109 -9.42 7.91 4.22
CA TRP A 109 -8.99 7.10 3.09
C TRP A 109 -10.19 6.43 2.46
N ASP A 110 -10.27 6.45 1.13
CA ASP A 110 -11.29 5.71 0.40
C ASP A 110 -10.96 4.21 0.41
N LEU A 111 -11.89 3.35 0.81
CA LEU A 111 -11.64 1.90 0.92
C LEU A 111 -11.59 1.16 -0.42
N LYS A 112 -12.06 1.78 -1.51
CA LYS A 112 -11.99 1.21 -2.86
C LYS A 112 -10.68 1.56 -3.54
N THR A 113 -10.24 2.81 -3.43
CA THR A 113 -9.01 3.29 -4.11
C THR A 113 -7.78 3.31 -3.21
N PHE A 114 -7.95 3.24 -1.89
CA PHE A 114 -6.91 3.44 -0.88
C PHE A 114 -6.18 4.80 -0.95
N GLN A 115 -6.77 5.76 -1.67
CA GLN A 115 -6.26 7.12 -1.75
C GLN A 115 -6.82 7.99 -0.63
N GLN A 116 -6.04 8.99 -0.20
CA GLN A 116 -6.50 9.97 0.78
C GLN A 116 -7.58 10.85 0.16
N LYS A 117 -8.81 10.76 0.66
CA LYS A 117 -9.94 11.54 0.19
C LYS A 117 -9.93 12.96 0.74
N THR A 118 -9.71 13.09 2.05
CA THR A 118 -9.69 14.39 2.74
C THR A 118 -9.04 14.25 4.11
N THR A 119 -8.91 15.38 4.81
CA THR A 119 -8.39 15.49 6.17
C THR A 119 -9.38 16.26 7.02
N LEU A 120 -9.88 15.64 8.09
CA LEU A 120 -10.71 16.32 9.08
C LEU A 120 -9.82 17.11 10.03
N ARG A 121 -9.99 18.43 10.04
CA ARG A 121 -9.21 19.37 10.85
C ARG A 121 -10.06 19.90 12.00
N GLY A 122 -9.47 20.05 13.17
CA GLY A 122 -10.12 20.71 14.29
C GLY A 122 -9.52 20.39 15.66
N HIS A 123 -9.06 19.16 15.88
CA HIS A 123 -8.31 18.86 17.11
C HIS A 123 -7.02 19.68 17.15
N ILE A 124 -6.47 19.84 18.35
CA ILE A 124 -5.23 20.60 18.60
C ILE A 124 -4.13 19.71 19.19
N GLY A 125 -4.46 18.46 19.56
CA GLY A 125 -3.52 17.47 20.05
C GLY A 125 -3.76 16.10 19.42
N SER A 126 -2.92 15.12 19.80
CA SER A 126 -2.96 13.74 19.29
C SER A 126 -4.36 13.13 19.27
N VAL A 127 -4.74 12.40 18.23
CA VAL A 127 -6.05 11.72 18.13
C VAL A 127 -5.91 10.27 18.62
N LEU A 128 -6.37 10.04 19.85
CA LEU A 128 -6.07 8.83 20.62
C LEU A 128 -7.09 7.71 20.41
N CYS A 129 -8.35 8.03 20.11
CA CYS A 129 -9.38 7.04 19.83
C CYS A 129 -10.36 7.54 18.76
N LEU A 130 -10.80 6.60 17.93
CA LEU A 130 -11.83 6.79 16.92
C LEU A 130 -12.86 5.67 17.08
N THR A 131 -14.13 6.02 17.17
CA THR A 131 -15.23 5.04 17.22
C THR A 131 -16.41 5.51 16.37
N LEU A 132 -17.14 4.58 15.77
CA LEU A 132 -18.32 4.87 14.95
C LEU A 132 -19.59 4.54 15.74
N SER A 133 -20.68 5.24 15.43
CA SER A 133 -22.03 4.80 15.82
C SER A 133 -22.38 3.47 15.13
N GLY A 134 -23.33 2.72 15.70
CA GLY A 134 -23.76 1.43 15.16
C GLY A 134 -24.36 1.52 13.75
N ASP A 135 -24.95 2.67 13.40
CA ASP A 135 -25.44 2.99 12.06
C ASP A 135 -24.36 3.57 11.12
N GLN A 136 -23.15 3.80 11.64
CA GLN A 136 -21.99 4.38 10.97
C GLN A 136 -22.20 5.78 10.38
N THR A 137 -23.21 6.52 10.86
CA THR A 137 -23.47 7.90 10.42
C THR A 137 -22.59 8.91 11.16
N MET A 138 -22.18 8.59 12.38
CA MET A 138 -21.40 9.46 13.25
C MET A 138 -20.05 8.83 13.60
N LEU A 139 -19.00 9.64 13.50
CA LEU A 139 -17.66 9.31 13.99
C LEU A 139 -17.40 10.14 15.25
N PHE A 140 -16.91 9.49 16.29
CA PHE A 140 -16.47 10.12 17.53
C PHE A 140 -14.95 10.02 17.61
N SER A 141 -14.29 11.15 17.87
CA SER A 141 -12.85 11.20 18.06
C SER A 141 -12.49 11.80 19.41
N SER A 142 -11.68 11.11 20.20
CA SER A 142 -11.11 11.64 21.44
C SER A 142 -9.66 12.04 21.22
N SER A 143 -9.26 13.16 21.81
CA SER A 143 -7.93 13.73 21.60
C SER A 143 -7.21 14.06 22.90
N GLY A 144 -5.89 14.12 22.80
CA GLY A 144 -5.02 14.76 23.78
C GLY A 144 -5.46 16.20 24.07
N ASP A 145 -6.11 16.93 23.16
CA ASP A 145 -6.58 18.30 23.46
C ASP A 145 -7.66 18.40 24.58
N GLY A 146 -8.16 17.27 25.07
CA GLY A 146 -9.18 17.22 26.13
C GLY A 146 -10.60 17.35 25.60
N THR A 147 -10.81 17.17 24.29
CA THR A 147 -12.11 17.24 23.63
C THR A 147 -12.49 15.94 22.96
N VAL A 148 -13.80 15.69 22.92
CA VAL A 148 -14.40 14.73 21.99
C VAL A 148 -15.04 15.52 20.87
N ARG A 149 -14.69 15.19 19.62
CA ARG A 149 -15.36 15.74 18.44
C ARG A 149 -16.28 14.70 17.82
N VAL A 150 -17.41 15.18 17.34
CA VAL A 150 -18.43 14.38 16.67
C VAL A 150 -18.49 14.82 15.22
N TRP A 151 -18.35 13.87 14.31
CA TRP A 151 -18.30 14.13 12.88
C TRP A 151 -19.41 13.37 12.17
N ASP A 152 -19.94 13.96 11.11
CA ASP A 152 -20.72 13.21 10.12
C ASP A 152 -19.75 12.35 9.30
N ALA A 153 -19.87 11.03 9.41
CA ALA A 153 -18.97 10.07 8.78
C ALA A 153 -19.16 9.97 7.26
N TRP A 154 -20.26 10.49 6.71
CA TRP A 154 -20.56 10.48 5.28
C TRP A 154 -20.20 11.81 4.62
N MET A 155 -20.67 12.92 5.18
CA MET A 155 -20.40 14.29 4.72
C MET A 155 -19.01 14.79 5.11
N LEU A 156 -18.33 14.11 6.04
CA LEU A 156 -16.97 14.41 6.49
C LEU A 156 -16.86 15.82 7.09
N LYS A 157 -17.81 16.18 7.96
CA LYS A 157 -17.90 17.49 8.62
C LYS A 157 -17.99 17.35 10.13
N CYS A 158 -17.34 18.27 10.85
CA CYS A 158 -17.49 18.37 12.30
C CYS A 158 -18.91 18.87 12.63
N LEU A 159 -19.65 18.09 13.41
CA LEU A 159 -20.97 18.47 13.91
C LEU A 159 -20.83 19.20 15.23
N TYR A 160 -20.13 18.59 16.20
CA TYR A 160 -20.09 19.04 17.58
C TYR A 160 -18.68 18.94 18.16
N VAL A 161 -18.40 19.81 19.14
CA VAL A 161 -17.25 19.69 20.04
C VAL A 161 -17.77 19.57 21.47
N ILE A 162 -17.34 18.53 22.17
CA ILE A 162 -17.72 18.24 23.55
C ILE A 162 -16.47 18.40 24.42
N GLN A 163 -16.55 19.22 25.46
CA GLN A 163 -15.47 19.45 26.42
C GLN A 163 -15.92 19.14 27.84
N SER A 164 -14.99 18.70 28.68
CA SER A 164 -15.24 18.68 30.11
C SER A 164 -15.16 20.07 30.74
N SER A 165 -15.93 20.27 31.80
CA SER A 165 -15.83 21.42 32.70
C SER A 165 -14.52 21.46 33.51
N HIS A 166 -13.79 20.34 33.57
CA HIS A 166 -12.59 20.17 34.37
C HIS A 166 -11.36 19.88 33.52
N ASP A 167 -10.18 20.19 34.05
CA ASP A 167 -8.92 19.72 33.45
C ASP A 167 -8.75 18.22 33.72
N ILE A 168 -8.84 17.44 32.65
CA ILE A 168 -8.91 15.98 32.70
C ILE A 168 -7.71 15.28 32.04
N GLY A 169 -6.80 16.07 31.45
CA GLY A 169 -5.66 15.57 30.69
C GLY A 169 -6.05 15.03 29.31
N ASP A 170 -5.43 13.91 28.94
CA ASP A 170 -5.66 13.18 27.69
C ASP A 170 -6.93 12.30 27.75
N LEU A 171 -7.62 12.18 26.62
CA LEU A 171 -8.80 11.31 26.45
C LEU A 171 -8.41 10.05 25.68
N PHE A 172 -8.05 8.99 26.40
CA PHE A 172 -7.52 7.77 25.78
C PHE A 172 -8.55 6.97 25.00
N THR A 173 -9.81 6.99 25.41
CA THR A 173 -10.84 6.13 24.83
C THR A 173 -12.22 6.76 24.91
N VAL A 174 -13.03 6.53 23.89
CA VAL A 174 -14.43 6.92 23.83
C VAL A 174 -15.24 5.78 23.21
N VAL A 175 -16.39 5.47 23.82
CA VAL A 175 -17.36 4.51 23.29
C VAL A 175 -18.75 5.13 23.28
N TYR A 176 -19.55 4.78 22.27
CA TYR A 176 -20.91 5.29 22.10
C TYR A 176 -21.92 4.15 22.21
N SER A 177 -22.91 4.33 23.09
CA SER A 177 -24.06 3.42 23.19
C SER A 177 -25.19 3.95 22.32
N ASP A 178 -25.50 3.25 21.22
CA ASP A 178 -26.64 3.59 20.36
C ASP A 178 -27.98 3.45 21.10
N SER A 179 -28.06 2.52 22.06
CA SER A 179 -29.30 2.23 22.79
C SER A 179 -29.65 3.32 23.80
N LEU A 180 -28.63 3.91 24.43
CA LEU A 180 -28.76 4.99 25.40
C LEU A 180 -28.50 6.38 24.79
N GLU A 181 -28.08 6.46 23.53
CA GLU A 181 -27.60 7.67 22.85
C GLU A 181 -26.54 8.44 23.66
N THR A 182 -25.69 7.71 24.38
CA THR A 182 -24.78 8.24 25.39
C THR A 182 -23.33 7.86 25.11
N LEU A 183 -22.43 8.84 25.21
CA LEU A 183 -20.98 8.69 25.15
C LEU A 183 -20.40 8.39 26.53
N TYR A 184 -19.43 7.48 26.57
CA TYR A 184 -18.61 7.20 27.75
C TYR A 184 -17.14 7.46 27.40
N ILE A 185 -16.46 8.25 28.23
CA ILE A 185 -15.12 8.78 27.94
C ILE A 185 -14.16 8.40 29.07
N GLY A 186 -13.08 7.70 28.72
CA GLY A 186 -12.01 7.32 29.66
C GLY A 186 -10.91 8.37 29.68
N CYS A 187 -10.64 8.94 30.86
CA CYS A 187 -9.77 10.10 31.02
C CYS A 187 -8.45 9.77 31.74
N GLN A 188 -7.42 10.59 31.50
CA GLN A 188 -6.13 10.51 32.21
C GLN A 188 -6.26 10.82 33.71
N ASN A 189 -7.18 11.68 34.12
CA ASN A 189 -7.42 11.97 35.54
C ASN A 189 -8.19 10.86 36.29
N THR A 190 -8.25 9.64 35.75
CA THR A 190 -8.90 8.45 36.34
C THR A 190 -10.44 8.48 36.40
N SER A 191 -11.06 9.49 35.78
CA SER A 191 -12.51 9.62 35.71
C SER A 191 -13.11 8.97 34.46
N ILE A 192 -14.36 8.52 34.57
CA ILE A 192 -15.22 8.20 33.42
C ILE A 192 -16.26 9.32 33.31
N GLN A 193 -16.37 9.93 32.13
CA GLN A 193 -17.37 10.97 31.86
C GLN A 193 -18.47 10.44 30.95
N THR A 194 -19.69 10.95 31.16
CA THR A 194 -20.85 10.59 30.36
C THR A 194 -21.42 11.82 29.64
N PHE A 195 -21.88 11.64 28.41
CA PHE A 195 -22.55 12.72 27.66
C PHE A 195 -23.70 12.15 26.83
N ASP A 196 -24.92 12.57 27.14
CA ASP A 196 -26.14 12.16 26.42
C ASP A 196 -26.36 13.10 25.23
N LEU A 197 -26.33 12.54 24.01
CA LEU A 197 -26.54 13.30 22.79
C LEU A 197 -28.01 13.74 22.62
N SER A 198 -28.96 13.03 23.23
CA SER A 198 -30.38 13.33 23.16
C SER A 198 -30.75 14.60 23.93
N THR A 199 -30.00 14.92 25.00
CA THR A 199 -30.18 16.13 25.83
C THR A 199 -29.13 17.21 25.56
N LYS A 200 -28.36 17.09 24.48
CA LYS A 200 -27.20 17.96 24.22
C LYS A 200 -27.50 19.46 24.27
N GLU A 201 -28.69 19.89 23.82
CA GLU A 201 -29.05 21.32 23.77
C GLU A 201 -29.07 21.98 25.17
N GLU A 202 -29.27 21.21 26.23
CA GLU A 202 -29.19 21.68 27.62
C GLU A 202 -27.75 22.05 28.04
N CYS A 203 -26.76 21.46 27.38
CA CYS A 203 -25.34 21.58 27.68
C CYS A 203 -24.61 22.58 26.75
N LYS A 204 -25.34 23.34 25.95
CA LYS A 204 -24.77 24.27 24.96
C LYS A 204 -24.09 25.45 25.66
N THR A 205 -22.83 25.71 25.34
CA THR A 205 -22.06 26.82 25.92
C THR A 205 -21.87 27.97 24.93
N SER A 206 -21.95 29.21 25.44
CA SER A 206 -21.63 30.44 24.72
C SER A 206 -20.31 31.07 25.15
N GLN A 207 -19.56 30.43 26.06
CA GLN A 207 -18.31 30.98 26.58
C GLN A 207 -17.12 30.75 25.62
N PRO A 208 -16.19 31.71 25.50
CA PRO A 208 -14.96 31.53 24.74
C PRO A 208 -14.00 30.55 25.42
N TRP A 209 -13.35 29.71 24.60
CA TRP A 209 -12.52 28.59 25.03
C TRP A 209 -11.21 29.04 25.68
N ASN A 210 -10.88 28.51 26.86
CA ASN A 210 -9.52 28.55 27.40
C ASN A 210 -8.85 27.22 27.09
N ALA A 211 -7.97 27.18 26.09
CA ALA A 211 -7.22 25.97 25.75
C ALA A 211 -6.31 25.60 26.93
N CYS A 212 -6.31 24.32 27.35
CA CYS A 212 -5.36 23.85 28.37
C CYS A 212 -3.93 24.11 27.87
N LYS A 213 -3.17 24.87 28.68
CA LYS A 213 -1.89 25.50 28.31
C LYS A 213 -0.65 24.61 28.50
N ASN A 214 -0.80 23.30 28.75
CA ASN A 214 0.33 22.43 29.06
C ASN A 214 0.55 21.41 27.94
N PRO A 215 1.81 21.19 27.48
CA PRO A 215 2.11 20.12 26.54
C PRO A 215 1.81 18.77 27.20
N LYS A 216 0.97 17.97 26.54
CA LYS A 216 0.46 16.70 27.08
C LYS A 216 1.34 15.52 26.63
N PHE A 217 1.14 14.35 27.25
CA PHE A 217 2.12 13.26 27.28
C PHE A 217 2.59 12.79 25.90
N PHE A 218 1.72 12.77 24.89
CA PHE A 218 2.03 12.37 23.52
C PHE A 218 2.44 13.51 22.56
N ASP A 219 2.38 14.76 23.02
CA ASP A 219 2.64 15.95 22.19
C ASP A 219 4.12 16.37 22.19
N THR A 220 4.99 15.59 22.84
CA THR A 220 6.45 15.80 22.84
C THR A 220 7.14 14.91 21.80
N MET A 221 7.79 15.53 20.82
CA MET A 221 8.67 14.84 19.87
C MET A 221 9.98 14.45 20.59
N PRO A 222 10.48 13.20 20.49
CA PRO A 222 11.80 12.86 20.99
C PRO A 222 12.86 13.49 20.08
N THR A 223 13.35 14.67 20.44
CA THR A 223 14.55 15.24 19.83
C THR A 223 15.78 14.66 20.54
N TYR A 224 16.49 13.75 19.88
CA TYR A 224 17.83 13.36 20.30
C TYR A 224 18.80 14.47 19.91
N SER A 225 19.16 15.33 20.87
CA SER A 225 20.36 16.16 20.80
C SER A 225 21.22 15.84 22.01
N ASP A 226 22.51 15.56 21.79
CA ASP A 226 23.50 15.21 22.82
C ASP A 226 23.86 16.37 23.78
N ASP A 227 23.21 17.51 23.66
CA ASP A 227 23.46 18.67 24.53
C ASP A 227 22.21 19.04 25.33
N ALA A 228 22.45 19.35 26.61
CA ALA A 228 21.53 19.69 27.70
C ALA A 228 20.07 20.05 27.35
N PHE A 229 19.12 19.48 28.10
CA PHE A 229 17.69 19.79 28.13
C PHE A 229 17.39 21.31 28.06
N GLU A 230 17.25 21.84 26.85
CA GLU A 230 16.55 23.08 26.57
C GLU A 230 15.15 22.72 26.07
N VAL A 231 14.13 23.16 26.82
CA VAL A 231 12.75 23.18 26.36
C VAL A 231 12.69 24.22 25.25
N VAL A 232 12.82 23.78 24.00
CA VAL A 232 12.56 24.63 22.85
C VAL A 232 11.04 24.81 22.77
N GLU A 233 10.55 25.95 23.28
CA GLU A 233 9.22 26.44 22.92
C GLU A 233 9.21 26.65 21.40
N THR A 234 8.66 25.69 20.66
CA THR A 234 8.42 25.86 19.22
C THR A 234 7.32 26.91 19.06
N ASN A 235 7.74 28.17 18.96
CA ASN A 235 6.95 29.32 18.52
C ASN A 235 6.68 29.21 17.00
N GLU A 236 6.04 28.13 16.56
CA GLU A 236 5.45 28.06 15.23
C GLU A 236 4.05 28.70 15.29
N PRO A 237 3.68 29.58 14.34
CA PRO A 237 2.45 30.35 14.40
C PRO A 237 1.22 29.43 14.31
N PHE A 238 0.37 29.54 15.33
CA PHE A 238 -0.92 28.90 15.50
C PHE A 238 -1.78 28.84 14.21
N PHE A 239 -2.10 27.60 13.84
CA PHE A 239 -3.26 27.07 13.09
C PHE A 239 -4.08 28.04 12.23
N GLU A 240 -4.18 27.71 10.93
CA GLU A 240 -5.28 28.16 10.08
C GLU A 240 -6.63 27.98 10.80
N ARG A 241 -7.39 29.07 10.79
CA ARG A 241 -8.60 29.33 11.56
C ARG A 241 -9.56 28.15 11.64
N GLU A 242 -10.11 27.98 12.84
CA GLU A 242 -11.30 27.19 13.12
C GLU A 242 -12.36 27.33 12.02
N CYS A 243 -13.11 26.25 11.80
CA CYS A 243 -14.46 26.37 11.27
C CYS A 243 -15.27 27.08 12.37
N ASP A 244 -15.39 28.42 12.28
CA ASP A 244 -15.99 29.30 13.31
C ASP A 244 -17.44 28.92 13.71
N ASP A 245 -18.10 28.03 12.96
CA ASP A 245 -19.54 27.70 13.09
C ASP A 245 -19.85 26.34 13.76
N VAL A 246 -18.90 25.64 14.38
CA VAL A 246 -19.18 24.33 15.03
C VAL A 246 -19.82 24.52 16.41
N GLU A 247 -20.92 23.78 16.67
CA GLU A 247 -21.62 23.82 17.96
C GLU A 247 -20.78 23.18 19.08
N ARG A 248 -20.78 23.81 20.26
CA ARG A 248 -19.93 23.43 21.39
C ARG A 248 -20.78 23.11 22.62
N TYR A 249 -20.44 22.02 23.30
CA TYR A 249 -21.15 21.50 24.47
C TYR A 249 -20.19 21.22 25.62
N LEU A 250 -20.67 21.43 26.84
CA LEU A 250 -19.91 21.22 28.07
C LEU A 250 -20.47 20.04 28.86
N ILE A 251 -19.60 19.13 29.32
CA ILE A 251 -19.98 18.06 30.24
C ILE A 251 -20.11 18.66 31.64
N ASP A 252 -21.33 18.58 32.17
CA ASP A 252 -21.67 19.02 33.53
C ASP A 252 -20.98 18.17 34.60
N GLU A 253 -20.68 18.76 35.76
CA GLU A 253 -20.00 18.09 36.87
C GLU A 253 -20.74 16.84 37.36
N SER A 254 -22.09 16.84 37.29
CA SER A 254 -22.92 15.68 37.67
C SER A 254 -22.69 14.45 36.80
N ARG A 255 -22.13 14.62 35.60
CA ARG A 255 -21.86 13.55 34.63
C ARG A 255 -20.41 13.06 34.66
N ILE A 256 -19.62 13.53 35.63
CA ILE A 256 -18.23 13.14 35.85
C ILE A 256 -18.15 12.16 37.02
N HIS A 257 -17.83 10.91 36.72
CA HIS A 257 -17.59 9.89 37.74
C HIS A 257 -16.10 9.91 38.13
N LEU A 258 -15.79 10.61 39.21
CA LEU A 258 -14.43 10.74 39.73
C LEU A 258 -13.95 9.44 40.39
N TYR A 259 -12.64 9.20 40.32
CA TYR A 259 -11.96 8.06 40.97
C TYR A 259 -12.54 6.69 40.57
N CYS A 260 -12.96 6.55 39.31
CA CYS A 260 -13.42 5.28 38.78
C CYS A 260 -12.30 4.23 38.82
N HIS A 261 -11.04 4.63 38.69
CA HIS A 261 -9.85 3.79 38.80
C HIS A 261 -8.72 4.49 39.58
N ASN A 262 -7.68 3.75 39.94
CA ASN A 262 -6.46 4.30 40.57
C ASN A 262 -5.34 4.57 39.54
N GLY A 263 -5.63 4.42 38.24
CA GLY A 263 -4.73 4.66 37.14
C GLY A 263 -5.48 5.22 35.93
N TYR A 264 -4.73 5.51 34.86
CA TYR A 264 -5.32 6.01 33.62
C TYR A 264 -6.28 4.99 33.01
N ILE A 265 -7.37 5.44 32.42
CA ILE A 265 -8.36 4.56 31.79
C ILE A 265 -7.99 4.43 30.32
N TYR A 266 -7.35 3.33 29.94
CA TYR A 266 -6.86 3.13 28.58
C TYR A 266 -7.91 2.53 27.64
N ALA A 267 -8.82 1.71 28.17
CA ALA A 267 -9.78 0.98 27.36
C ALA A 267 -11.18 1.00 27.95
N LEU A 268 -12.16 1.25 27.08
CA LEU A 268 -13.58 1.06 27.36
C LEU A 268 -14.17 0.10 26.31
N ALA A 269 -15.10 -0.74 26.74
CA ALA A 269 -15.87 -1.60 25.85
C ALA A 269 -17.32 -1.66 26.32
N LEU A 270 -18.26 -1.68 25.37
CA LEU A 270 -19.67 -1.90 25.64
C LEU A 270 -20.02 -3.37 25.47
N GLY A 271 -20.94 -3.85 26.30
CA GLY A 271 -21.42 -5.23 26.27
C GLY A 271 -22.85 -5.34 26.75
N LYS A 272 -23.36 -6.56 26.79
CA LYS A 272 -24.67 -6.87 27.39
C LYS A 272 -24.54 -8.04 28.34
N ASN A 273 -25.22 -7.95 29.47
CA ASN A 273 -25.43 -9.06 30.39
C ASN A 273 -26.93 -9.37 30.50
N LYS A 274 -27.30 -10.29 31.39
CA LYS A 274 -28.71 -10.66 31.64
C LYS A 274 -29.57 -9.50 32.14
N ASP A 275 -28.98 -8.50 32.78
CA ASP A 275 -29.67 -7.39 33.42
C ASP A 275 -29.75 -6.12 32.56
N GLY A 276 -29.04 -6.09 31.43
CA GLY A 276 -29.06 -4.98 30.48
C GLY A 276 -27.71 -4.71 29.81
N GLU A 277 -27.53 -3.45 29.41
CA GLU A 277 -26.28 -2.99 28.83
C GLU A 277 -25.26 -2.68 29.92
N ILE A 278 -24.00 -2.98 29.62
CA ILE A 278 -22.88 -2.81 30.54
C ILE A 278 -21.74 -2.04 29.88
N LEU A 279 -20.99 -1.33 30.70
CA LEU A 279 -19.71 -0.73 30.35
C LEU A 279 -18.60 -1.51 31.05
N ILE A 280 -17.51 -1.80 30.34
CA ILE A 280 -16.33 -2.44 30.87
C ILE A 280 -15.17 -1.46 30.73
N SER A 281 -14.46 -1.19 31.83
CA SER A 281 -13.30 -0.29 31.84
C SER A 281 -12.03 -1.01 32.26
N GLY A 282 -10.96 -0.79 31.49
CA GLY A 282 -9.62 -1.30 31.75
C GLY A 282 -8.67 -0.12 32.02
N SER A 283 -7.83 -0.28 33.05
CA SER A 283 -6.98 0.81 33.52
C SER A 283 -5.55 0.36 33.81
N GLY A 284 -4.65 1.35 33.85
CA GLY A 284 -3.26 1.21 34.32
C GLY A 284 -3.11 0.74 35.77
N ASP A 285 -4.18 0.73 36.58
CA ASP A 285 -4.17 0.09 37.90
C ASP A 285 -4.25 -1.46 37.84
N GLY A 286 -4.37 -2.01 36.63
CA GLY A 286 -4.47 -3.44 36.37
C GLY A 286 -5.86 -4.03 36.56
N ASP A 287 -6.81 -3.27 37.11
CA ASP A 287 -8.17 -3.73 37.33
C ASP A 287 -9.02 -3.58 36.07
N VAL A 288 -9.95 -4.53 35.90
CA VAL A 288 -11.08 -4.37 34.98
C VAL A 288 -12.34 -4.18 35.79
N LYS A 289 -13.11 -3.12 35.54
CA LYS A 289 -14.38 -2.85 36.23
C LYS A 289 -15.54 -2.99 35.27
N VAL A 290 -16.60 -3.64 35.74
CA VAL A 290 -17.85 -3.83 35.00
C VAL A 290 -18.92 -2.98 35.65
N TRP A 291 -19.57 -2.15 34.85
CA TRP A 291 -20.57 -1.17 35.28
C TRP A 291 -21.90 -1.48 34.61
N SER A 292 -23.00 -1.41 35.36
CA SER A 292 -24.35 -1.38 34.81
C SER A 292 -24.59 0.03 34.31
N ILE A 293 -25.01 0.16 33.06
CA ILE A 293 -25.33 1.47 32.48
C ILE A 293 -26.81 1.59 32.15
N ARG A 294 -27.35 2.75 32.49
CA ARG A 294 -28.70 3.23 32.16
C ARG A 294 -28.57 4.68 31.71
N LYS A 295 -29.62 5.24 31.12
CA LYS A 295 -29.60 6.59 30.54
C LYS A 295 -29.03 7.65 31.50
N ASP A 296 -29.38 7.58 32.78
CA ASP A 296 -28.95 8.55 33.80
C ASP A 296 -28.17 7.91 34.97
N SER A 297 -27.76 6.65 34.87
CA SER A 297 -27.03 5.98 35.96
C SER A 297 -25.91 5.07 35.46
N MET A 298 -24.80 5.09 36.19
CA MET A 298 -23.66 4.20 36.00
C MET A 298 -23.26 3.62 37.36
N ASP A 299 -23.58 2.36 37.56
CA ASP A 299 -23.42 1.67 38.86
C ASP A 299 -22.37 0.55 38.73
N LEU A 300 -21.41 0.51 39.66
CA LEU A 300 -20.37 -0.52 39.66
C LEU A 300 -20.97 -1.88 40.01
N LEU A 301 -20.90 -2.85 39.08
CA LEU A 301 -21.34 -4.23 39.30
C LEU A 301 -20.23 -5.07 39.91
N LYS A 302 -19.04 -5.04 39.30
CA LYS A 302 -17.95 -5.93 39.66
C LYS A 302 -16.58 -5.33 39.39
N ILE A 303 -15.62 -5.68 40.25
CA ILE A 303 -14.19 -5.45 40.03
C ILE A 303 -13.53 -6.81 39.78
N LEU A 304 -12.92 -6.96 38.61
CA LEU A 304 -12.07 -8.08 38.24
C LEU A 304 -10.62 -7.67 38.56
N LYS A 305 -10.13 -8.15 39.70
CA LYS A 305 -8.80 -7.78 40.19
C LYS A 305 -7.70 -8.34 39.29
N GLY A 306 -6.87 -7.45 38.77
CA GLY A 306 -5.70 -7.81 37.97
C GLY A 306 -4.48 -8.12 38.81
N THR A 307 -3.32 -8.11 38.15
CA THR A 307 -2.01 -8.21 38.79
C THR A 307 -1.52 -6.79 39.04
N GLU A 308 -1.13 -6.47 40.28
CA GLU A 308 -0.86 -5.11 40.74
C GLU A 308 0.23 -4.38 39.92
N ASP A 309 1.13 -5.11 39.26
CA ASP A 309 2.25 -4.56 38.50
C ASP A 309 1.99 -4.45 36.98
N SER A 310 0.77 -4.66 36.50
CA SER A 310 0.50 -4.73 35.05
C SER A 310 -0.84 -4.10 34.66
N GLY A 311 -0.78 -2.96 33.96
CA GLY A 311 -1.95 -2.26 33.47
C GLY A 311 -2.73 -3.01 32.38
N ILE A 312 -4.01 -2.71 32.25
CA ILE A 312 -4.88 -3.16 31.15
C ILE A 312 -4.88 -2.07 30.08
N LEU A 313 -4.39 -2.41 28.89
CA LEU A 313 -4.16 -1.44 27.80
C LEU A 313 -5.25 -1.50 26.73
N THR A 314 -5.88 -2.66 26.53
CA THR A 314 -6.91 -2.85 25.52
C THR A 314 -7.93 -3.90 25.96
N LEU A 315 -9.16 -3.78 25.46
CA LEU A 315 -10.27 -4.68 25.75
C LEU A 315 -10.94 -5.09 24.44
N ALA A 316 -11.33 -6.35 24.36
CA ALA A 316 -12.24 -6.85 23.34
C ALA A 316 -13.29 -7.77 23.98
N LEU A 317 -14.51 -7.71 23.48
CA LEU A 317 -15.62 -8.53 23.95
C LEU A 317 -16.08 -9.45 22.82
N HIS A 318 -16.27 -10.73 23.13
CA HIS A 318 -16.90 -11.68 22.22
C HIS A 318 -17.76 -12.65 23.02
N ASP A 319 -19.03 -12.75 22.66
CA ASP A 319 -20.06 -13.49 23.41
C ASP A 319 -20.08 -13.08 24.89
N GLU A 320 -19.77 -14.03 25.79
CA GLU A 320 -19.73 -13.86 27.24
C GLU A 320 -18.28 -13.72 27.75
N LEU A 321 -17.29 -13.56 26.87
CA LEU A 321 -15.88 -13.49 27.23
C LEU A 321 -15.30 -12.08 27.05
N ILE A 322 -14.60 -11.62 28.08
CA ILE A 322 -13.82 -10.39 28.09
C ILE A 322 -12.35 -10.75 27.87
N PHE A 323 -11.75 -10.19 26.83
CA PHE A 323 -10.34 -10.33 26.51
C PHE A 323 -9.62 -9.03 26.87
N CYS A 324 -8.58 -9.14 27.69
CA CYS A 324 -7.83 -8.00 28.21
C CYS A 324 -6.37 -8.11 27.78
N GLY A 325 -5.89 -7.14 27.01
CA GLY A 325 -4.47 -7.00 26.71
C GLY A 325 -3.75 -6.32 27.86
N VAL A 326 -2.67 -6.95 28.34
CA VAL A 326 -1.97 -6.56 29.56
C VAL A 326 -0.57 -6.06 29.25
N GLN A 327 -0.13 -5.07 30.03
CA GLN A 327 1.24 -4.58 30.07
C GLN A 327 2.16 -5.70 30.58
N ASN A 328 3.04 -6.26 29.72
CA ASN A 328 3.82 -7.52 29.84
C ASN A 328 3.52 -8.58 28.75
N GLY A 329 2.64 -8.29 27.80
CA GLY A 329 2.41 -9.18 26.67
C GLY A 329 1.44 -10.33 26.92
N ASN A 330 0.79 -10.39 28.08
CA ASN A 330 -0.25 -11.38 28.35
C ASN A 330 -1.63 -10.93 27.86
N ILE A 331 -2.48 -11.90 27.54
CA ILE A 331 -3.92 -11.70 27.33
C ILE A 331 -4.66 -12.45 28.43
N LYS A 332 -5.42 -11.74 29.25
CA LYS A 332 -6.29 -12.35 30.27
C LYS A 332 -7.71 -12.46 29.75
N ILE A 333 -8.34 -13.61 29.99
CA ILE A 333 -9.69 -13.91 29.57
C ILE A 333 -10.55 -14.08 30.81
N TYR A 334 -11.63 -13.31 30.88
CA TYR A 334 -12.62 -13.39 31.96
C TYR A 334 -13.97 -13.76 31.39
N ASP A 335 -14.75 -14.50 32.17
CA ASP A 335 -16.14 -14.80 31.87
C ASP A 335 -17.02 -13.69 32.46
N LEU A 336 -17.88 -13.11 31.64
CA LEU A 336 -18.79 -12.04 32.00
C LEU A 336 -19.93 -12.52 32.91
N ASP A 337 -20.30 -13.79 32.80
CA ASP A 337 -21.43 -14.38 33.52
C ASP A 337 -21.05 -14.75 34.96
N THR A 338 -19.85 -15.33 35.14
CA THR A 338 -19.33 -15.72 36.46
C THR A 338 -18.38 -14.69 37.07
N TYR A 339 -17.91 -13.72 36.29
CA TYR A 339 -16.84 -12.78 36.66
C TYR A 339 -15.54 -13.46 37.11
N GLN A 340 -15.30 -14.68 36.61
CA GLN A 340 -14.11 -15.44 36.95
C GLN A 340 -13.06 -15.34 35.85
N HIS A 341 -11.80 -15.41 36.28
CA HIS A 341 -10.67 -15.54 35.37
C HIS A 341 -10.68 -16.94 34.75
N VAL A 342 -10.87 -17.00 33.43
CA VAL A 342 -10.92 -18.25 32.66
C VAL A 342 -9.52 -18.72 32.32
N ARG A 343 -8.69 -17.82 31.79
CA ARG A 343 -7.37 -18.18 31.24
C ARG A 343 -6.47 -16.96 31.06
N SER A 344 -5.16 -17.15 31.27
CA SER A 344 -4.11 -16.24 30.81
C SER A 344 -3.36 -16.86 29.63
N LEU A 345 -3.20 -16.10 28.55
CA LEU A 345 -2.38 -16.47 27.39
C LEU A 345 -1.06 -15.69 27.48
N MET A 346 0.06 -16.40 27.40
CA MET A 346 1.38 -15.77 27.18
C MET A 346 1.49 -15.42 25.71
N ALA A 347 0.97 -14.25 25.36
CA ALA A 347 0.68 -13.91 23.97
C ALA A 347 1.88 -13.33 23.25
N HIS A 348 2.61 -12.41 23.88
CA HIS A 348 3.67 -11.61 23.27
C HIS A 348 4.86 -11.40 24.22
N ASP A 349 5.99 -10.98 23.67
CA ASP A 349 7.20 -10.68 24.44
C ASP A 349 7.20 -9.24 25.01
N ASP A 350 6.24 -8.43 24.58
CA ASP A 350 6.04 -7.03 24.97
C ASP A 350 4.53 -6.70 25.03
N ASP A 351 4.16 -5.51 25.50
CA ASP A 351 2.80 -5.06 25.78
C ASP A 351 1.77 -5.38 24.69
N VAL A 352 0.59 -5.88 25.08
CA VAL A 352 -0.54 -6.10 24.14
C VAL A 352 -1.36 -4.82 24.07
N LEU A 353 -1.31 -4.15 22.92
CA LEU A 353 -1.90 -2.82 22.72
C LEU A 353 -3.19 -2.86 21.91
N ALA A 354 -3.40 -3.91 21.11
CA ALA A 354 -4.58 -4.05 20.28
C ALA A 354 -5.12 -5.46 20.28
N LEU A 355 -6.44 -5.59 20.44
CA LEU A 355 -7.16 -6.85 20.30
C LEU A 355 -8.32 -6.64 19.32
N ALA A 356 -8.51 -7.60 18.42
CA ALA A 356 -9.67 -7.65 17.56
C ALA A 356 -10.19 -9.09 17.49
N ILE A 357 -11.50 -9.27 17.54
CA ILE A 357 -12.13 -10.59 17.52
C ILE A 357 -13.18 -10.61 16.42
N HIS A 358 -13.20 -11.69 15.65
CA HIS A 358 -14.25 -11.94 14.70
C HIS A 358 -14.56 -13.42 14.65
N GLU A 359 -15.82 -13.75 14.91
CA GLU A 359 -16.28 -15.13 15.10
C GLU A 359 -15.35 -15.87 16.08
N ASN A 360 -14.65 -16.86 15.56
CA ASN A 360 -13.87 -17.81 16.34
C ASN A 360 -12.37 -17.51 16.33
N TYR A 361 -11.97 -16.35 15.80
CA TYR A 361 -10.58 -15.93 15.71
C TYR A 361 -10.31 -14.66 16.51
N LEU A 362 -9.30 -14.74 17.37
CA LEU A 362 -8.73 -13.60 18.08
C LEU A 362 -7.47 -13.15 17.35
N PHE A 363 -7.30 -11.85 17.19
CA PHE A 363 -6.10 -11.21 16.68
C PHE A 363 -5.53 -10.31 17.77
N SER A 364 -4.25 -10.48 18.06
CA SER A 364 -3.54 -9.66 19.04
C SER A 364 -2.35 -8.95 18.40
N GLY A 365 -2.24 -7.66 18.68
CA GLY A 365 -1.15 -6.79 18.25
C GLY A 365 -0.38 -6.29 19.45
N SER A 366 0.95 -6.32 19.35
CA SER A 366 1.84 -5.97 20.46
C SER A 366 2.88 -4.92 20.09
N ALA A 367 3.45 -4.31 21.14
CA ALA A 367 4.63 -3.48 21.08
C ALA A 367 5.86 -4.19 20.49
N ASP A 368 5.91 -5.53 20.55
CA ASP A 368 6.96 -6.35 19.93
C ASP A 368 6.97 -6.31 18.39
N GLY A 369 5.96 -5.66 17.79
CA GLY A 369 5.78 -5.52 16.35
C GLY A 369 5.27 -6.80 15.69
N THR A 370 4.54 -7.64 16.41
CA THR A 370 3.91 -8.82 15.86
C THR A 370 2.39 -8.76 15.98
N ILE A 371 1.73 -9.36 14.98
CA ILE A 371 0.30 -9.66 15.02
C ILE A 371 0.15 -11.18 15.05
N LYS A 372 -0.52 -11.71 16.07
CA LYS A 372 -0.77 -13.13 16.22
C LYS A 372 -2.25 -13.44 16.02
N ARG A 373 -2.55 -14.48 15.26
CA ARG A 373 -3.91 -15.02 15.08
C ARG A 373 -4.07 -16.27 15.93
N TRP A 374 -5.12 -16.28 16.74
CA TRP A 374 -5.46 -17.35 17.66
C TRP A 374 -6.72 -18.06 17.19
N ASN A 375 -6.74 -19.38 17.28
CA ASN A 375 -7.94 -20.19 17.00
C ASN A 375 -8.86 -20.29 18.24
N GLU A 376 -10.00 -20.98 18.11
CA GLU A 376 -10.95 -21.26 19.21
C GLU A 376 -10.33 -21.90 20.45
N LYS A 377 -9.23 -22.65 20.28
CA LYS A 377 -8.51 -23.32 21.37
C LYS A 377 -7.44 -22.44 22.01
N PHE A 378 -7.33 -21.18 21.57
CA PHE A 378 -6.28 -20.23 21.93
C PHE A 378 -4.87 -20.73 21.59
N GLU A 379 -4.75 -21.43 20.47
CA GLU A 379 -3.45 -21.79 19.88
C GLU A 379 -3.11 -20.80 18.76
N ILE A 380 -1.82 -20.45 18.66
CA ILE A 380 -1.34 -19.55 17.61
C ILE A 380 -1.41 -20.29 16.28
N SER A 381 -2.24 -19.77 15.39
CA SER A 381 -2.40 -20.28 14.02
C SER A 381 -1.42 -19.61 13.05
N ASP A 382 -1.24 -18.29 13.18
CA ASP A 382 -0.40 -17.49 12.30
C ASP A 382 0.26 -16.35 13.10
N THR A 383 1.47 -15.96 12.68
CA THR A 383 2.18 -14.78 13.21
C THR A 383 2.67 -13.92 12.05
N SER A 384 2.24 -12.66 12.00
CA SER A 384 2.83 -11.61 11.16
C SER A 384 3.87 -10.86 11.96
N LYS A 385 4.97 -10.47 11.31
CA LYS A 385 5.89 -9.47 11.85
C LYS A 385 5.70 -8.17 11.08
N SER A 386 5.11 -7.17 11.73
CA SER A 386 5.15 -5.80 11.26
C SER A 386 6.45 -5.15 11.72
N GLN A 387 7.00 -4.28 10.89
CA GLN A 387 8.02 -3.34 11.39
C GLN A 387 7.27 -2.33 12.29
N GLY A 388 7.76 -2.06 13.50
CA GLY A 388 7.13 -1.13 14.46
C GLY A 388 6.07 -1.72 15.38
N THR A 389 5.84 -1.02 16.49
CA THR A 389 4.85 -1.30 17.55
C THR A 389 3.44 -1.20 17.00
N ILE A 390 2.62 -2.24 17.19
CA ILE A 390 1.22 -2.22 16.78
C ILE A 390 0.39 -1.49 17.83
N PHE A 391 -0.26 -0.39 17.46
CA PHE A 391 -1.12 0.36 18.38
C PHE A 391 -2.59 -0.01 18.25
N VAL A 392 -3.04 -0.35 17.04
CA VAL A 392 -4.47 -0.57 16.77
C VAL A 392 -4.68 -1.67 15.75
N LEU A 393 -5.72 -2.48 15.99
CA LEU A 393 -6.23 -3.51 15.10
C LEU A 393 -7.74 -3.33 14.97
N ILE A 394 -8.23 -3.37 13.74
CA ILE A 394 -9.66 -3.42 13.45
C ILE A 394 -9.91 -4.54 12.45
N ILE A 395 -11.03 -5.24 12.62
CA ILE A 395 -11.51 -6.22 11.65
C ILE A 395 -12.70 -5.61 10.93
N VAL A 396 -12.69 -5.72 9.61
CA VAL A 396 -13.70 -5.13 8.74
C VAL A 396 -14.23 -6.23 7.84
N SER A 397 -15.52 -6.50 7.91
CA SER A 397 -16.23 -7.22 6.85
C SER A 397 -16.49 -6.25 5.71
N GLN A 398 -16.11 -6.61 4.49
CA GLN A 398 -16.35 -5.77 3.33
C GLN A 398 -17.87 -5.56 3.15
N PHE A 399 -18.35 -4.32 3.29
CA PHE A 399 -19.71 -3.92 2.98
C PHE A 399 -19.70 -3.15 1.65
N GLY A 400 -19.83 -3.87 0.55
CA GLY A 400 -20.19 -3.28 -0.75
C GLY A 400 -21.70 -3.39 -0.94
N ASP A 401 -22.35 -2.30 -1.34
CA ASP A 401 -23.80 -2.21 -1.63
C ASP A 401 -24.23 -3.10 -2.82
N CYS A 402 -24.18 -4.41 -2.64
CA CYS A 402 -24.81 -5.40 -3.51
C CYS A 402 -25.44 -6.45 -2.61
N GLU A 403 -26.77 -6.36 -2.40
CA GLU A 403 -27.60 -7.35 -1.67
C GLU A 403 -27.64 -8.75 -2.35
N LEU A 404 -26.63 -9.13 -3.13
CA LEU A 404 -26.61 -10.30 -4.00
C LEU A 404 -25.24 -11.02 -4.03
N SER A 405 -24.58 -11.24 -2.88
CA SER A 405 -23.62 -12.36 -2.73
C SER A 405 -23.23 -12.60 -1.26
N PRO A 406 -23.13 -13.85 -0.77
CA PRO A 406 -22.68 -14.16 0.59
C PRO A 406 -21.15 -14.29 0.76
N SER A 407 -20.33 -14.01 -0.26
CA SER A 407 -18.87 -14.17 -0.19
C SER A 407 -18.14 -12.82 -0.04
N HIS A 408 -18.34 -12.11 1.06
CA HIS A 408 -17.57 -10.91 1.38
C HIS A 408 -16.28 -11.29 2.11
N GLY A 409 -15.12 -10.91 1.57
CA GLY A 409 -13.81 -11.14 2.19
C GLY A 409 -13.66 -10.35 3.48
N LEU A 410 -13.19 -11.00 4.55
CA LEU A 410 -12.89 -10.34 5.81
C LEU A 410 -11.50 -9.68 5.70
N ARG A 411 -11.34 -8.45 6.19
CA ARG A 411 -10.04 -7.76 6.21
C ARG A 411 -9.64 -7.42 7.63
N LEU A 412 -8.37 -7.67 7.96
CA LEU A 412 -7.74 -7.10 9.13
C LEU A 412 -7.01 -5.83 8.71
N ILE A 413 -7.14 -4.75 9.47
CA ILE A 413 -6.40 -3.50 9.26
C ILE A 413 -5.66 -3.18 10.55
N SER A 414 -4.39 -2.78 10.45
CA SER A 414 -3.61 -2.34 11.60
C SER A 414 -3.01 -0.97 11.37
N GLY A 415 -2.84 -0.24 12.47
CA GLY A 415 -2.01 0.94 12.57
C GLY A 415 -0.83 0.67 13.49
N ALA A 416 0.36 1.14 13.09
CA ALA A 416 1.60 0.92 13.84
C ALA A 416 2.46 2.19 13.92
N SER A 417 3.54 2.10 14.70
CA SER A 417 4.55 3.17 14.85
C SER A 417 5.42 3.38 13.60
N ASP A 418 5.36 2.48 12.62
CA ASP A 418 6.08 2.59 11.35
C ASP A 418 5.43 3.54 10.34
N ARG A 419 4.37 4.27 10.76
CA ARG A 419 3.62 5.26 9.96
C ARG A 419 2.84 4.63 8.82
N LEU A 420 2.70 3.31 8.83
CA LEU A 420 1.97 2.55 7.82
C LEU A 420 0.64 2.06 8.40
N ILE A 421 -0.37 2.11 7.55
CA ILE A 421 -1.58 1.33 7.74
C ILE A 421 -1.46 0.12 6.83
N LYS A 422 -1.57 -1.07 7.41
CA LYS A 422 -1.45 -2.34 6.69
C LYS A 422 -2.80 -3.02 6.66
N ILE A 423 -3.12 -3.60 5.51
CA ILE A 423 -4.37 -4.31 5.26
C ILE A 423 -4.01 -5.76 4.91
N TRP A 424 -4.69 -6.69 5.56
CA TRP A 424 -4.55 -8.13 5.32
C TRP A 424 -5.91 -8.70 4.93
N ASP A 425 -5.96 -9.33 3.75
CA ASP A 425 -7.14 -10.09 3.35
C ASP A 425 -7.15 -11.44 4.10
N LEU A 426 -8.16 -11.64 4.93
CA LEU A 426 -8.43 -12.89 5.61
C LEU A 426 -9.33 -13.75 4.70
N PRO A 427 -9.00 -15.02 4.46
CA PRO A 427 -9.87 -15.88 3.67
C PRO A 427 -11.18 -16.03 4.43
N ALA A 428 -12.27 -15.60 3.80
CA ALA A 428 -13.58 -16.03 4.20
C ALA A 428 -13.58 -17.57 4.23
N LEU A 429 -14.16 -18.19 5.25
CA LEU A 429 -14.58 -19.59 5.15
C LEU A 429 -15.61 -19.65 4.02
N ILE A 430 -15.14 -19.87 2.79
CA ILE A 430 -16.01 -19.99 1.62
C ILE A 430 -16.86 -21.23 1.83
N ILE A 431 -18.07 -21.04 2.36
CA ILE A 431 -19.13 -22.02 2.24
C ILE A 431 -19.47 -22.04 0.76
N ASN A 432 -18.93 -23.04 0.05
CA ASN A 432 -19.34 -23.39 -1.30
C ASN A 432 -20.85 -23.62 -1.31
N THR A 433 -21.60 -22.58 -1.66
CA THR A 433 -22.97 -22.69 -2.14
C THR A 433 -22.98 -22.10 -3.54
N GLU A 434 -22.89 -23.04 -4.49
CA GLU A 434 -23.24 -22.93 -5.90
C GLU A 434 -23.31 -21.52 -6.53
N GLY A 435 -22.24 -21.16 -7.23
CA GLY A 435 -22.34 -20.52 -8.53
C GLY A 435 -22.66 -19.02 -8.58
N LYS A 436 -21.62 -18.19 -8.44
CA LYS A 436 -21.42 -16.94 -9.19
C LYS A 436 -19.92 -16.58 -9.16
N PHE A 437 -19.32 -16.43 -10.34
CA PHE A 437 -17.86 -16.34 -10.57
C PHE A 437 -17.37 -14.89 -10.81
N GLU A 438 -18.16 -13.87 -10.47
CA GLU A 438 -17.95 -12.50 -11.00
C GLU A 438 -16.87 -11.67 -10.28
N GLU A 439 -16.56 -11.90 -9.00
CA GLU A 439 -15.48 -11.15 -8.28
C GLU A 439 -14.12 -11.87 -8.23
N LEU A 440 -14.06 -13.17 -8.57
CA LEU A 440 -12.79 -13.91 -8.56
C LEU A 440 -11.85 -13.55 -9.72
N THR A 441 -12.32 -12.92 -10.79
CA THR A 441 -11.49 -12.72 -12.00
C THR A 441 -10.36 -11.71 -11.78
N THR A 442 -10.64 -10.62 -11.08
CA THR A 442 -9.63 -9.59 -10.76
C THR A 442 -8.53 -10.14 -9.87
N ASP A 443 -8.87 -10.88 -8.81
CA ASP A 443 -7.89 -11.48 -7.90
C ASP A 443 -7.04 -12.55 -8.61
N VAL A 444 -7.65 -13.33 -9.50
CA VAL A 444 -6.95 -14.31 -10.32
C VAL A 444 -6.00 -13.63 -11.31
N MET A 445 -6.40 -12.51 -11.91
CA MET A 445 -5.56 -11.71 -12.80
C MET A 445 -4.36 -11.12 -12.03
N LEU A 446 -4.59 -10.52 -10.86
CA LEU A 446 -3.53 -9.96 -10.02
C LEU A 446 -2.56 -11.04 -9.52
N TYR A 447 -3.09 -12.22 -9.15
CA TYR A 447 -2.25 -13.38 -8.83
C TYR A 447 -1.41 -13.80 -10.03
N ALA A 448 -2.01 -13.92 -11.22
CA ALA A 448 -1.31 -14.30 -12.43
C ALA A 448 -0.22 -13.27 -12.78
N LEU A 449 -0.50 -11.98 -12.60
CA LEU A 449 0.46 -10.89 -12.79
C LEU A 449 1.61 -10.99 -11.78
N SER A 450 1.33 -11.23 -10.50
CA SER A 450 2.36 -11.37 -9.46
C SER A 450 3.36 -12.49 -9.79
N LYS A 451 2.89 -13.63 -10.31
CA LYS A 451 3.74 -14.73 -10.75
C LYS A 451 4.52 -14.37 -12.02
N TRP A 452 3.90 -13.65 -12.94
CA TRP A 452 4.58 -13.24 -14.16
C TRP A 452 5.68 -12.20 -13.92
N ILE A 453 5.47 -11.28 -12.97
CA ILE A 453 6.47 -10.30 -12.51
C ILE A 453 7.64 -11.00 -11.83
N SER A 454 7.39 -12.08 -11.08
CA SER A 454 8.47 -12.85 -10.43
C SER A 454 9.44 -13.53 -11.40
N LEU A 455 9.06 -13.66 -12.68
CA LEU A 455 9.92 -14.16 -13.76
C LEU A 455 10.71 -12.98 -14.36
N GLN A 456 12.03 -13.03 -14.21
CA GLN A 456 12.95 -11.96 -14.62
C GLN A 456 13.22 -12.01 -16.13
N THR A 457 12.22 -11.63 -16.93
CA THR A 457 12.26 -11.66 -18.39
C THR A 457 13.05 -10.49 -18.98
N VAL A 458 14.32 -10.34 -18.61
CA VAL A 458 15.17 -9.25 -19.11
C VAL A 458 15.78 -9.65 -20.47
N SER A 459 15.42 -8.92 -21.54
CA SER A 459 15.97 -9.14 -22.88
C SER A 459 17.38 -8.56 -23.03
N GLY A 460 18.12 -9.01 -24.05
CA GLY A 460 19.49 -8.56 -24.33
C GLY A 460 20.60 -9.12 -23.44
N ASP A 461 20.28 -9.75 -22.29
CA ASP A 461 21.25 -10.40 -21.41
C ASP A 461 21.02 -11.93 -21.35
N GLN A 462 22.03 -12.68 -21.80
CA GLN A 462 21.99 -14.14 -21.90
C GLN A 462 21.76 -14.84 -20.55
N LYS A 463 22.10 -14.19 -19.43
CA LYS A 463 21.82 -14.69 -18.08
C LYS A 463 20.34 -14.98 -17.86
N TYR A 464 19.46 -14.18 -18.45
CA TYR A 464 18.01 -14.24 -18.24
C TYR A 464 17.28 -15.03 -19.33
N SER A 465 17.97 -15.54 -20.36
CA SER A 465 17.35 -16.29 -21.47
C SER A 465 16.43 -17.44 -21.01
N ARG A 466 16.82 -18.17 -19.94
CA ARG A 466 15.97 -19.22 -19.35
C ARG A 466 14.71 -18.65 -18.70
N GLU A 467 14.81 -17.52 -18.02
CA GLU A 467 13.67 -16.85 -17.40
C GLU A 467 12.73 -16.25 -18.46
N CYS A 468 13.27 -15.68 -19.54
CA CYS A 468 12.48 -15.23 -20.69
C CYS A 468 11.69 -16.36 -21.33
N PHE A 469 12.31 -17.52 -21.55
CA PHE A 469 11.61 -18.71 -22.06
C PHE A 469 10.51 -19.18 -21.10
N ARG A 470 10.78 -19.18 -19.78
CA ARG A 470 9.77 -19.52 -18.76
C ARG A 470 8.63 -18.52 -18.75
N GLY A 471 8.90 -17.23 -18.94
CA GLY A 471 7.89 -16.17 -19.05
C GLY A 471 6.98 -16.35 -20.27
N ALA A 472 7.55 -16.67 -21.43
CA ALA A 472 6.78 -16.97 -22.64
C ALA A 472 5.90 -18.23 -22.47
N LYS A 473 6.46 -19.29 -21.90
CA LYS A 473 5.72 -20.52 -21.61
C LYS A 473 4.60 -20.28 -20.59
N TYR A 474 4.88 -19.53 -19.54
CA TYR A 474 3.89 -19.16 -18.54
C TYR A 474 2.70 -18.44 -19.20
N LEU A 475 2.96 -17.48 -20.08
CA LEU A 475 1.92 -16.78 -20.82
C LEU A 475 1.12 -17.70 -21.76
N ASN A 476 1.79 -18.61 -22.47
CA ASN A 476 1.13 -19.63 -23.30
C ASN A 476 0.16 -20.49 -22.47
N ASP A 477 0.61 -20.95 -21.29
CA ASP A 477 -0.21 -21.75 -20.38
C ASP A 477 -1.41 -20.95 -19.82
N ILE A 478 -1.29 -19.63 -19.64
CA ILE A 478 -2.40 -18.75 -19.25
C ILE A 478 -3.44 -18.67 -20.37
N PHE A 479 -3.02 -18.46 -21.63
CA PHE A 479 -3.94 -18.45 -22.78
C PHE A 479 -4.74 -19.76 -22.88
N GLU A 480 -4.08 -20.91 -22.79
CA GLU A 480 -4.74 -22.22 -22.86
C GLU A 480 -5.77 -22.40 -21.74
N GLN A 481 -5.42 -22.02 -20.51
CA GLN A 481 -6.32 -22.12 -19.36
C GLN A 481 -7.54 -21.18 -19.44
N LEU A 482 -7.38 -20.04 -20.12
CA LEU A 482 -8.45 -19.07 -20.38
C LEU A 482 -9.28 -19.43 -21.63
N GLY A 483 -8.95 -20.52 -22.32
CA GLY A 483 -9.73 -21.03 -23.46
C GLY A 483 -9.30 -20.48 -24.83
N ALA A 484 -8.14 -19.82 -24.91
CA ALA A 484 -7.53 -19.44 -26.19
C ALA A 484 -6.72 -20.60 -26.78
N ARG A 485 -6.60 -20.61 -28.12
CA ARG A 485 -5.55 -21.40 -28.79
C ARG A 485 -4.24 -20.64 -28.67
N SER A 486 -3.19 -21.27 -28.17
CA SER A 486 -1.88 -20.63 -28.04
C SER A 486 -0.78 -21.44 -28.71
N SER A 487 0.26 -20.75 -29.17
CA SER A 487 1.47 -21.35 -29.74
C SER A 487 2.66 -20.43 -29.54
N LEU A 488 3.85 -21.03 -29.43
CA LEU A 488 5.11 -20.31 -29.39
C LEU A 488 5.75 -20.28 -30.78
N ILE A 489 6.05 -19.09 -31.28
CA ILE A 489 6.84 -18.87 -32.49
C ILE A 489 8.28 -18.67 -32.04
N ILE A 490 9.15 -19.61 -32.44
CA ILE A 490 10.57 -19.57 -32.08
C ILE A 490 11.29 -18.65 -33.07
N GLY A 491 12.01 -17.66 -32.56
CA GLY A 491 12.88 -16.77 -33.35
C GLY A 491 14.13 -17.48 -33.88
N LYS A 492 15.12 -16.71 -34.36
CA LYS A 492 16.45 -17.26 -34.70
C LYS A 492 17.15 -17.77 -33.43
N GLN A 493 18.21 -18.58 -33.59
CA GLN A 493 19.02 -19.03 -32.45
C GLN A 493 19.40 -17.83 -31.56
N GLU A 494 19.20 -18.01 -30.24
CA GLU A 494 19.46 -17.00 -29.19
C GLU A 494 18.43 -15.88 -29.02
N GLN A 495 17.32 -15.89 -29.76
CA GLN A 495 16.21 -14.92 -29.58
C GLN A 495 15.08 -15.46 -28.71
N ASN A 496 14.46 -14.55 -27.95
CA ASN A 496 13.25 -14.86 -27.18
C ASN A 496 12.07 -15.24 -28.09
N SER A 497 11.19 -16.12 -27.60
CA SER A 497 10.06 -16.64 -28.38
C SER A 497 8.91 -15.64 -28.41
N ILE A 498 8.17 -15.58 -29.51
CA ILE A 498 6.93 -14.80 -29.61
C ILE A 498 5.76 -15.69 -29.19
N VAL A 499 4.88 -15.19 -28.32
CA VAL A 499 3.67 -15.89 -27.90
C VAL A 499 2.51 -15.44 -28.76
N LEU A 500 1.86 -16.40 -29.42
CA LEU A 500 0.63 -16.19 -30.16
C LEU A 500 -0.54 -16.78 -29.37
N GLY A 501 -1.57 -15.99 -29.11
CA GLY A 501 -2.80 -16.43 -28.43
C GLY A 501 -4.03 -16.00 -29.22
N LYS A 502 -5.03 -16.86 -29.41
CA LYS A 502 -6.20 -16.55 -30.23
C LYS A 502 -7.51 -16.93 -29.54
N PHE A 503 -8.40 -15.94 -29.43
CA PHE A 503 -9.80 -16.11 -29.05
C PHE A 503 -10.69 -15.97 -30.29
N SER A 504 -11.60 -16.92 -30.47
CA SER A 504 -12.55 -16.90 -31.59
C SER A 504 -13.87 -16.27 -31.19
N GLY A 505 -14.38 -15.36 -32.03
CA GLY A 505 -15.68 -14.73 -31.81
C GLY A 505 -16.85 -15.67 -32.10
N ILE A 506 -17.93 -15.52 -31.33
CA ILE A 506 -19.20 -16.25 -31.49
C ILE A 506 -20.08 -15.42 -32.42
N ASP A 507 -19.99 -15.69 -33.72
CA ASP A 507 -20.93 -15.22 -34.74
C ASP A 507 -21.03 -16.30 -35.83
N ASP A 508 -22.22 -16.50 -36.40
CA ASP A 508 -22.53 -17.59 -37.33
C ASP A 508 -22.01 -17.29 -38.75
N ASN A 509 -21.71 -16.03 -39.06
CA ASN A 509 -21.11 -15.62 -40.33
C ASN A 509 -19.60 -15.40 -40.18
N GLU A 510 -18.78 -16.39 -40.58
CA GLU A 510 -17.31 -16.25 -40.53
C GLU A 510 -16.76 -15.13 -41.42
N SER A 511 -17.45 -14.76 -42.49
CA SER A 511 -16.99 -13.75 -43.46
C SER A 511 -17.20 -12.29 -43.02
N SER A 512 -17.82 -12.04 -41.86
CA SER A 512 -18.07 -10.68 -41.34
C SER A 512 -17.44 -10.41 -39.98
N LYS A 513 -16.61 -11.33 -39.46
CA LYS A 513 -15.94 -11.14 -38.17
C LYS A 513 -14.76 -10.19 -38.32
N LEU A 514 -14.72 -9.18 -37.47
CA LEU A 514 -13.58 -8.29 -37.34
C LEU A 514 -12.39 -9.07 -36.75
N ASN A 515 -11.23 -8.97 -37.36
CA ASN A 515 -9.98 -9.52 -36.86
C ASN A 515 -9.18 -8.42 -36.15
N ILE A 516 -9.06 -8.53 -34.83
CA ILE A 516 -8.31 -7.60 -33.99
C ILE A 516 -6.98 -8.26 -33.61
N LEU A 517 -5.88 -7.59 -33.91
CA LEU A 517 -4.54 -7.97 -33.45
C LEU A 517 -4.14 -7.10 -32.26
N VAL A 518 -3.90 -7.72 -31.12
CA VAL A 518 -3.33 -7.08 -29.93
C VAL A 518 -1.83 -7.34 -29.91
N TYR A 519 -1.04 -6.28 -29.96
CA TYR A 519 0.42 -6.33 -29.86
C TYR A 519 0.89 -5.81 -28.49
N GLY A 520 1.89 -6.49 -27.95
CA GLY A 520 2.63 -6.09 -26.76
C GLY A 520 3.89 -6.92 -26.59
N HIS A 521 4.50 -6.84 -25.41
CA HIS A 521 5.71 -7.59 -25.11
C HIS A 521 5.73 -8.08 -23.66
N TYR A 522 6.56 -9.09 -23.39
CA TYR A 522 6.72 -9.63 -22.04
C TYR A 522 8.11 -9.41 -21.46
N ASP A 523 9.08 -9.00 -22.28
CA ASP A 523 10.39 -8.63 -21.81
C ASP A 523 10.38 -7.26 -21.13
N VAL A 524 11.38 -7.04 -20.28
CA VAL A 524 11.49 -5.84 -19.45
C VAL A 524 12.93 -5.38 -19.39
N ILE A 525 13.16 -4.07 -19.21
CA ILE A 525 14.50 -3.58 -18.87
C ILE A 525 15.01 -4.15 -17.54
N GLY A 526 16.34 -4.25 -17.43
CA GLY A 526 17.01 -4.58 -16.17
C GLY A 526 16.61 -3.64 -15.03
N ALA A 527 16.66 -4.15 -13.79
CA ALA A 527 16.36 -3.37 -12.60
C ALA A 527 17.64 -3.11 -11.80
N ASP A 528 17.88 -1.84 -11.49
CA ASP A 528 18.93 -1.40 -10.58
C ASP A 528 18.36 -1.35 -9.16
N GLU A 529 18.75 -2.29 -8.30
CA GLU A 529 18.20 -2.45 -6.95
C GLU A 529 18.30 -1.18 -6.10
N THR A 530 19.27 -0.30 -6.37
CA THR A 530 19.46 0.95 -5.62
C THR A 530 18.37 1.99 -5.86
N LYS A 531 17.66 1.90 -6.99
CA LYS A 531 16.58 2.83 -7.38
C LYS A 531 15.21 2.37 -6.92
N TRP A 532 15.10 1.13 -6.43
CA TRP A 532 13.83 0.55 -5.99
C TRP A 532 13.71 0.58 -4.47
N ARG A 533 12.51 0.91 -3.98
CA ARG A 533 12.18 0.86 -2.55
C ARG A 533 11.84 -0.56 -2.07
N SER A 534 11.65 -1.48 -3.01
CA SER A 534 11.26 -2.88 -2.82
C SER A 534 11.93 -3.74 -3.89
N ASP A 535 11.90 -5.06 -3.74
CA ASP A 535 12.35 -5.95 -4.81
C ASP A 535 11.54 -5.68 -6.11
N PRO A 536 12.21 -5.34 -7.23
CA PRO A 536 11.54 -5.04 -8.49
C PRO A 536 10.76 -6.23 -9.06
N PHE A 537 11.13 -7.47 -8.71
CA PHE A 537 10.46 -8.68 -9.20
C PHE A 537 9.50 -9.27 -8.15
N GLU A 538 9.16 -8.51 -7.12
CA GLU A 538 8.09 -8.84 -6.18
C GLU A 538 7.00 -7.77 -6.25
N MET A 539 5.76 -8.20 -6.52
CA MET A 539 4.64 -7.27 -6.62
C MET A 539 4.30 -6.68 -5.24
N LEU A 540 4.22 -5.35 -5.18
CA LEU A 540 3.89 -4.58 -3.98
C LEU A 540 2.70 -3.66 -4.26
N SER A 541 1.62 -3.84 -3.51
CA SER A 541 0.47 -2.93 -3.54
C SER A 541 0.64 -1.87 -2.46
N LYS A 542 0.69 -0.60 -2.86
CA LYS A 542 0.94 0.51 -1.95
C LYS A 542 0.25 1.79 -2.43
N ASP A 543 -0.41 2.51 -1.52
CA ASP A 543 -1.04 3.82 -1.76
C ASP A 543 -2.00 3.83 -2.98
N GLY A 544 -2.76 2.74 -3.17
CA GLY A 544 -3.64 2.55 -4.33
C GLY A 544 -2.97 2.10 -5.63
N TYR A 545 -1.64 1.97 -5.65
CA TYR A 545 -0.86 1.56 -6.82
C TYR A 545 -0.28 0.15 -6.67
N ILE A 546 0.08 -0.47 -7.80
CA ILE A 546 0.82 -1.72 -7.84
C ILE A 546 2.21 -1.44 -8.41
N TYR A 547 3.23 -1.82 -7.67
CA TYR A 547 4.63 -1.67 -8.03
C TYR A 547 5.25 -3.02 -8.36
N GLY A 548 6.02 -3.05 -9.45
CA GLY A 548 6.76 -4.21 -9.92
C GLY A 548 7.25 -3.98 -11.35
N ARG A 549 8.41 -4.55 -11.67
CA ARG A 549 8.99 -4.49 -13.02
C ARG A 549 8.08 -5.28 -13.97
N GLY A 550 7.52 -4.57 -14.95
CA GLY A 550 6.57 -5.15 -15.90
C GLY A 550 5.10 -4.81 -15.63
N VAL A 551 4.75 -4.22 -14.48
CA VAL A 551 3.35 -3.89 -14.15
C VAL A 551 2.75 -2.97 -15.20
N THR A 552 3.40 -1.87 -15.53
CA THR A 552 2.94 -0.93 -16.58
C THR A 552 3.44 -1.35 -17.96
N ASP A 553 4.72 -1.70 -18.05
CA ASP A 553 5.40 -1.93 -19.32
C ASP A 553 6.02 -3.33 -19.35
N ASN A 554 5.35 -4.36 -19.88
CA ASN A 554 4.03 -4.35 -20.52
C ASN A 554 3.11 -5.51 -20.08
N LYS A 555 3.54 -6.27 -19.06
CA LYS A 555 2.87 -7.48 -18.57
C LYS A 555 1.47 -7.20 -18.02
N GLY A 556 1.27 -6.12 -17.26
CA GLY A 556 -0.04 -5.79 -16.69
C GLY A 556 -1.10 -5.50 -17.75
N PRO A 557 -0.89 -4.53 -18.65
CA PRO A 557 -1.81 -4.26 -19.75
C PRO A 557 -2.10 -5.47 -20.64
N MET A 558 -1.09 -6.30 -20.93
CA MET A 558 -1.27 -7.56 -21.65
C MET A 558 -2.23 -8.51 -20.92
N LEU A 559 -2.01 -8.78 -19.63
CA LEU A 559 -2.92 -9.63 -18.87
C LEU A 559 -4.33 -9.05 -18.80
N ALA A 560 -4.48 -7.74 -18.60
CA ALA A 560 -5.79 -7.09 -18.58
C ALA A 560 -6.55 -7.32 -19.91
N ALA A 561 -5.89 -7.14 -21.05
CA ALA A 561 -6.48 -7.38 -22.37
C ALA A 561 -6.86 -8.86 -22.59
N ILE A 562 -6.01 -9.79 -22.14
CA ILE A 562 -6.25 -11.24 -22.23
C ILE A 562 -7.46 -11.64 -21.39
N PHE A 563 -7.54 -11.17 -20.14
CA PHE A 563 -8.66 -11.45 -19.25
C PHE A 563 -9.97 -10.86 -19.79
N ALA A 564 -9.95 -9.63 -20.30
CA ALA A 564 -11.11 -9.01 -20.95
C ALA A 564 -11.63 -9.85 -22.14
N ALA A 565 -10.73 -10.33 -23.01
CA ALA A 565 -11.12 -11.22 -24.11
C ALA A 565 -11.73 -12.54 -23.60
N SER A 566 -11.12 -13.15 -22.60
CA SER A 566 -11.62 -14.38 -21.96
C SER A 566 -13.00 -14.19 -21.32
N GLU A 567 -13.22 -13.08 -20.60
CA GLU A 567 -14.52 -12.76 -20.00
C GLU A 567 -15.60 -12.62 -21.07
N LEU A 568 -15.33 -11.88 -22.14
CA LEU A 568 -16.25 -11.74 -23.27
C LEU A 568 -16.56 -13.09 -23.96
N VAL A 569 -15.59 -14.01 -24.05
CA VAL A 569 -15.82 -15.36 -24.57
C VAL A 569 -16.73 -16.16 -23.63
N LYS A 570 -16.44 -16.13 -22.32
CA LYS A 570 -17.23 -16.84 -21.29
C LYS A 570 -18.68 -16.33 -21.24
N GLU A 571 -18.88 -15.02 -21.35
CA GLU A 571 -20.20 -14.39 -21.42
C GLU A 571 -20.88 -14.54 -22.78
N LYS A 572 -20.20 -15.16 -23.76
CA LYS A 572 -20.66 -15.31 -25.15
C LYS A 572 -20.96 -13.97 -25.85
N LYS A 573 -20.22 -12.93 -25.51
CA LYS A 573 -20.34 -11.57 -26.08
C LYS A 573 -19.23 -11.21 -27.07
N LEU A 574 -18.13 -11.98 -27.13
CA LEU A 574 -17.06 -11.71 -28.08
C LEU A 574 -17.50 -12.00 -29.51
N LYS A 575 -17.66 -10.96 -30.35
CA LYS A 575 -18.06 -11.08 -31.76
C LYS A 575 -16.88 -11.05 -32.75
N ALA A 576 -15.74 -10.50 -32.32
CA ALA A 576 -14.53 -10.38 -33.12
C ALA A 576 -13.58 -11.54 -32.84
N ASN A 577 -12.71 -11.87 -33.81
CA ASN A 577 -11.54 -12.69 -33.54
C ASN A 577 -10.47 -11.80 -32.91
N VAL A 578 -9.88 -12.24 -31.81
CA VAL A 578 -8.81 -11.49 -31.12
C VAL A 578 -7.56 -12.35 -31.10
N THR A 579 -6.54 -11.90 -31.83
CA THR A 579 -5.22 -12.51 -31.89
C THR A 579 -4.26 -11.65 -31.07
N PHE A 580 -3.54 -12.25 -30.14
CA PHE A 580 -2.49 -11.64 -29.34
C PHE A 580 -1.15 -12.06 -29.91
N LEU A 581 -0.29 -11.08 -30.22
CA LEU A 581 1.07 -11.28 -30.70
C LEU A 581 2.02 -10.57 -29.74
N ILE A 582 2.64 -11.35 -28.85
CA ILE A 582 3.41 -10.82 -27.72
C ILE A 582 4.87 -11.22 -27.87
N GLU A 583 5.75 -10.25 -28.11
CA GLU A 583 7.19 -10.50 -28.31
C GLU A 583 8.00 -10.45 -27.01
N GLY A 584 9.27 -10.83 -27.09
CA GLY A 584 10.20 -10.85 -25.95
C GLY A 584 11.52 -10.13 -26.20
N GLU A 585 11.58 -9.24 -27.19
CA GLU A 585 12.79 -8.48 -27.53
C GLU A 585 12.51 -6.97 -27.72
N GLU A 586 11.34 -6.47 -27.31
CA GLU A 586 10.95 -5.07 -27.57
C GLU A 586 11.94 -4.08 -26.96
N GLU A 587 12.35 -4.36 -25.71
CA GLU A 587 13.29 -3.53 -24.94
C GLU A 587 14.73 -3.63 -25.46
N ASN A 588 14.96 -4.60 -26.36
CA ASN A 588 16.22 -4.86 -27.05
C ASN A 588 16.09 -4.57 -28.56
N GLY A 589 15.15 -3.69 -28.95
CA GLY A 589 15.00 -3.21 -30.32
C GLY A 589 14.29 -4.16 -31.28
N SER A 590 13.46 -5.07 -30.76
CA SER A 590 12.65 -6.05 -31.50
C SER A 590 13.46 -6.86 -32.51
N VAL A 591 14.70 -7.23 -32.15
CA VAL A 591 15.63 -7.91 -33.07
C VAL A 591 15.07 -9.27 -33.46
N GLY A 592 14.86 -9.48 -34.77
CA GLY A 592 14.31 -10.73 -35.31
C GLY A 592 12.78 -10.80 -35.35
N PHE A 593 12.08 -9.84 -34.75
CA PHE A 593 10.61 -9.83 -34.73
C PHE A 593 10.02 -9.76 -36.13
N TYR A 594 10.52 -8.86 -36.97
CA TYR A 594 10.03 -8.69 -38.34
C TYR A 594 10.14 -9.98 -39.16
N GLU A 595 11.30 -10.66 -39.11
CA GLU A 595 11.46 -11.92 -39.85
C GLU A 595 10.61 -13.06 -39.27
N ALA A 596 10.45 -13.12 -37.95
CA ALA A 596 9.61 -14.12 -37.31
C ALA A 596 8.13 -13.96 -37.69
N VAL A 597 7.64 -12.72 -37.74
CA VAL A 597 6.28 -12.38 -38.18
C VAL A 597 6.08 -12.68 -39.66
N GLU A 598 7.01 -12.28 -40.53
CA GLU A 598 6.90 -12.53 -41.96
C GLU A 598 6.85 -14.04 -42.28
N ASN A 599 7.69 -14.84 -41.60
CA ASN A 599 7.68 -16.30 -41.74
C ASN A 599 6.41 -16.96 -41.18
N SER A 600 5.76 -16.32 -40.19
CA SER A 600 4.61 -16.86 -39.47
C SER A 600 3.29 -16.17 -39.82
N LYS A 601 3.27 -15.35 -40.89
CA LYS A 601 2.12 -14.53 -41.28
C LYS A 601 0.84 -15.34 -41.49
N HIS A 602 0.99 -16.57 -41.98
CA HIS A 602 -0.10 -17.52 -42.17
C HIS A 602 -0.83 -17.92 -40.86
N LEU A 603 -0.21 -17.72 -39.70
CA LEU A 603 -0.80 -18.02 -38.38
C LEU A 603 -1.54 -16.83 -37.76
N ILE A 604 -1.20 -15.60 -38.16
CA ILE A 604 -1.66 -14.36 -37.50
C ILE A 604 -3.01 -13.89 -38.08
N GLU A 605 -3.35 -14.33 -39.30
CA GLU A 605 -4.45 -13.80 -40.14
C GLU A 605 -4.30 -12.30 -40.44
N ASP A 606 -4.95 -11.81 -41.49
CA ASP A 606 -4.90 -10.39 -41.83
C ASP A 606 -5.77 -9.59 -40.84
N PRO A 607 -5.19 -8.66 -40.05
CA PRO A 607 -5.95 -7.90 -39.07
C PRO A 607 -6.65 -6.71 -39.72
N ASP A 608 -7.88 -6.44 -39.28
CA ASP A 608 -8.60 -5.21 -39.62
C ASP A 608 -8.15 -4.05 -38.74
N VAL A 609 -7.79 -4.34 -37.48
CA VAL A 609 -7.37 -3.37 -36.47
C VAL A 609 -6.20 -3.93 -35.68
N ILE A 610 -5.18 -3.10 -35.45
CA ILE A 610 -4.06 -3.41 -34.56
C ILE A 610 -4.17 -2.52 -33.32
N PHE A 611 -4.28 -3.15 -32.15
CA PHE A 611 -4.25 -2.51 -30.85
C PHE A 611 -2.86 -2.68 -30.23
N VAL A 612 -2.19 -1.56 -29.94
CA VAL A 612 -0.87 -1.54 -29.32
C VAL A 612 -1.00 -1.11 -27.87
N SER A 613 -0.55 -1.96 -26.96
CA SER A 613 -0.77 -1.75 -25.52
C SER A 613 0.16 -0.71 -24.87
N ASN A 614 1.18 -0.22 -25.58
CA ASN A 614 2.13 0.78 -25.08
C ASN A 614 1.53 2.19 -25.18
N SER A 615 0.39 2.39 -24.54
CA SER A 615 -0.27 3.70 -24.40
C SER A 615 -0.01 4.27 -23.01
N TYR A 616 0.26 5.57 -22.92
CA TYR A 616 0.41 6.26 -21.63
C TYR A 616 -0.89 6.98 -21.25
N TRP A 617 -1.06 7.27 -19.97
CA TRP A 617 -2.12 8.15 -19.48
C TRP A 617 -1.59 9.58 -19.34
N LEU A 618 -2.41 10.59 -19.64
CA LEU A 618 -1.97 11.98 -19.52
C LEU A 618 -1.80 12.39 -18.04
N ASP A 619 -2.67 11.84 -17.21
CA ASP A 619 -2.78 11.96 -15.76
C ASP A 619 -3.53 10.72 -15.22
N ASP A 620 -3.85 10.66 -13.93
CA ASP A 620 -4.49 9.48 -13.31
C ASP A 620 -5.92 9.20 -13.79
N GLU A 621 -6.54 10.12 -14.55
CA GLU A 621 -7.96 10.03 -14.96
C GLU A 621 -8.17 10.02 -16.48
N THR A 622 -7.18 10.49 -17.26
CA THR A 622 -7.32 10.75 -18.69
C THR A 622 -6.49 9.77 -19.53
N PRO A 623 -7.12 8.72 -20.10
CA PRO A 623 -6.43 7.79 -20.98
C PRO A 623 -6.09 8.44 -22.33
N CYS A 624 -4.93 8.09 -22.91
CA CYS A 624 -4.56 8.53 -24.25
C CYS A 624 -4.58 7.36 -25.23
N LEU A 625 -5.14 7.58 -26.42
CA LEU A 625 -5.04 6.66 -27.55
C LEU A 625 -3.92 7.13 -28.49
N ILE A 626 -2.81 6.39 -28.51
CA ILE A 626 -1.68 6.70 -29.39
C ILE A 626 -1.88 5.96 -30.72
N TYR A 627 -1.89 6.71 -31.83
CA TYR A 627 -2.07 6.16 -33.18
C TYR A 627 -0.83 6.27 -34.06
N GLY A 628 0.33 6.62 -33.48
CA GLY A 628 1.60 6.67 -34.19
C GLY A 628 2.79 7.00 -33.28
N LEU A 629 3.96 6.50 -33.67
CA LEU A 629 5.24 6.76 -33.01
C LEU A 629 6.16 7.56 -33.96
N ARG A 630 7.10 8.32 -33.38
CA ARG A 630 8.13 9.01 -34.16
C ARG A 630 9.25 8.02 -34.51
N GLY A 631 9.70 8.04 -35.76
CA GLY A 631 10.93 7.35 -36.14
C GLY A 631 12.17 8.10 -35.68
N VAL A 632 13.26 7.35 -35.50
CA VAL A 632 14.61 7.88 -35.23
C VAL A 632 15.54 7.38 -36.31
N ILE A 633 16.39 8.25 -36.85
CA ILE A 633 17.45 7.88 -37.79
C ILE A 633 18.78 8.16 -37.08
N SER A 634 19.52 7.11 -36.76
CA SER A 634 20.88 7.19 -36.24
C SER A 634 21.89 7.05 -37.38
N GLY A 635 22.88 7.93 -37.42
CA GLY A 635 23.97 7.90 -38.40
C GLY A 635 25.05 6.85 -38.06
N PRO A 636 25.91 6.47 -39.01
CA PRO A 636 26.90 5.41 -38.85
C PRO A 636 27.89 5.70 -37.69
N ARG A 637 28.15 4.70 -36.86
CA ARG A 637 29.28 4.66 -35.92
C ARG A 637 30.48 4.02 -36.60
N ASN A 638 31.55 4.79 -36.80
CA ASN A 638 32.90 4.26 -37.00
C ASN A 638 33.89 5.29 -36.44
N ASP A 639 34.79 4.83 -35.58
CA ASP A 639 35.94 5.61 -35.13
C ASP A 639 37.07 5.52 -36.18
N LEU A 640 37.75 6.64 -36.45
CA LEU A 640 39.02 6.67 -37.16
C LEU A 640 40.04 7.48 -36.36
N HIS A 641 41.27 6.98 -36.34
CA HIS A 641 42.38 7.47 -35.52
C HIS A 641 43.09 8.65 -36.21
N SER A 642 43.16 9.82 -35.56
CA SER A 642 43.77 11.03 -36.12
C SER A 642 45.12 11.34 -35.47
N GLY A 643 46.19 10.80 -36.04
CA GLY A 643 47.57 11.11 -35.65
C GLY A 643 48.36 11.79 -36.77
N VAL A 644 48.85 13.00 -36.48
CA VAL A 644 49.97 13.72 -37.14
C VAL A 644 49.65 14.58 -38.36
N GLN A 645 49.18 15.83 -38.13
CA GLN A 645 49.71 17.09 -38.70
C GLN A 645 48.82 18.29 -38.30
N GLY A 646 49.15 18.94 -37.18
CA GLY A 646 48.57 20.24 -36.82
C GLY A 646 49.44 21.37 -37.37
N GLY A 647 48.83 22.35 -38.04
CA GLY A 647 49.48 23.65 -38.26
C GLY A 647 49.31 24.37 -39.60
N ALA A 648 48.50 23.90 -40.57
CA ALA A 648 48.31 24.62 -41.85
C ALA A 648 46.88 24.62 -42.44
N VAL A 649 45.88 23.98 -41.81
CA VAL A 649 44.51 23.80 -42.34
C VAL A 649 43.48 23.89 -41.19
N SER A 650 42.25 24.30 -41.54
CA SER A 650 41.08 24.53 -40.66
C SER A 650 40.85 23.44 -39.61
N GLU A 651 40.57 23.86 -38.37
CA GLU A 651 40.35 22.95 -37.24
C GLU A 651 39.05 22.14 -37.41
N PRO A 652 39.10 20.80 -37.33
CA PRO A 652 37.94 19.94 -37.52
C PRO A 652 36.75 20.26 -36.61
N LEU A 653 37.02 20.68 -35.36
CA LEU A 653 35.98 21.09 -34.42
C LEU A 653 35.27 22.37 -34.89
N ILE A 654 36.02 23.36 -35.37
CA ILE A 654 35.47 24.62 -35.88
C ILE A 654 34.63 24.35 -37.13
N ASP A 655 35.10 23.49 -38.04
CA ASP A 655 34.33 23.14 -39.24
C ASP A 655 33.10 22.30 -38.91
N MET A 656 33.18 21.39 -37.95
CA MET A 656 32.03 20.65 -37.44
C MET A 656 31.00 21.61 -36.84
N VAL A 657 31.40 22.56 -35.99
CA VAL A 657 30.50 23.56 -35.41
C VAL A 657 29.87 24.44 -36.50
N LYS A 658 30.64 24.86 -37.51
CA LYS A 658 30.13 25.61 -38.67
C LYS A 658 29.15 24.81 -39.54
N VAL A 659 29.31 23.48 -39.61
CA VAL A 659 28.38 22.61 -40.31
C VAL A 659 27.11 22.45 -39.48
N LEU A 660 27.23 22.12 -38.20
CA LEU A 660 26.10 21.95 -37.28
C LEU A 660 25.25 23.23 -37.18
N SER A 661 25.87 24.41 -37.12
CA SER A 661 25.16 25.69 -37.08
C SER A 661 24.40 26.00 -38.37
N LYS A 662 24.74 25.36 -39.49
CA LYS A 662 24.01 25.48 -40.76
C LYS A 662 22.88 24.47 -40.91
N LEU A 663 22.81 23.45 -40.04
CA LEU A 663 21.78 22.40 -40.13
C LEU A 663 20.47 22.81 -39.46
N VAL A 664 20.48 23.80 -38.57
CA VAL A 664 19.32 24.24 -37.80
C VAL A 664 19.28 25.77 -37.77
N SER A 665 18.10 26.37 -37.95
CA SER A 665 17.91 27.83 -37.77
C SER A 665 17.72 28.21 -36.32
N ASP A 666 17.72 29.52 -36.03
CA ASP A 666 17.45 30.07 -34.69
C ASP A 666 16.10 29.59 -34.11
N ASP A 667 15.09 29.33 -34.96
CA ASP A 667 13.78 28.76 -34.57
C ASP A 667 13.75 27.22 -34.50
N ASN A 668 14.90 26.55 -34.37
CA ASN A 668 15.03 25.08 -34.33
C ASN A 668 14.55 24.32 -35.58
N ARG A 669 14.43 24.99 -36.74
CA ARG A 669 14.00 24.36 -38.01
C ARG A 669 15.18 23.77 -38.78
N ILE A 670 15.02 22.55 -39.27
CA ILE A 670 16.07 21.83 -40.02
C ILE A 670 16.28 22.46 -41.40
N GLN A 671 17.49 22.91 -41.70
CA GLN A 671 17.84 23.65 -42.92
C GLN A 671 18.37 22.77 -44.07
N ILE A 672 18.25 21.44 -43.94
CA ILE A 672 18.67 20.50 -44.98
C ILE A 672 17.77 20.69 -46.22
N PRO A 673 18.34 20.98 -47.41
CA PRO A 673 17.56 21.18 -48.62
C PRO A 673 16.64 19.99 -48.92
N LYS A 674 15.39 20.27 -49.30
CA LYS A 674 14.35 19.27 -49.62
C LYS A 674 13.96 18.33 -48.47
N PHE A 675 14.39 18.61 -47.24
CA PHE A 675 14.06 17.76 -46.08
C PHE A 675 12.56 17.70 -45.81
N TYR A 676 11.88 18.86 -45.83
CA TYR A 676 10.45 18.95 -45.57
C TYR A 676 9.58 18.47 -46.73
N ASP A 677 10.11 18.26 -47.93
CA ASP A 677 9.34 17.81 -49.10
C ASP A 677 8.69 16.43 -48.86
N LYS A 678 9.30 15.60 -48.02
CA LYS A 678 8.79 14.28 -47.61
C LYS A 678 7.99 14.30 -46.31
N VAL A 679 7.95 15.44 -45.60
CA VAL A 679 7.19 15.57 -44.36
C VAL A 679 5.74 15.84 -44.73
N ARG A 680 4.85 14.89 -44.40
CA ARG A 680 3.41 15.03 -44.64
C ARG A 680 2.90 16.34 -44.03
N PRO A 681 2.09 17.15 -44.73
CA PRO A 681 1.50 18.36 -44.15
C PRO A 681 0.50 17.99 -43.04
N VAL A 682 0.26 18.94 -42.13
CA VAL A 682 -0.76 18.78 -41.09
C VAL A 682 -2.12 19.15 -41.68
N THR A 683 -3.12 18.29 -41.43
CA THR A 683 -4.49 18.56 -41.85
C THR A 683 -5.25 19.38 -40.80
N PRO A 684 -6.26 20.18 -41.19
CA PRO A 684 -7.08 20.92 -40.22
C PRO A 684 -7.81 20.02 -39.22
N SER A 685 -8.12 18.77 -39.60
CA SER A 685 -8.67 17.76 -38.69
C SER A 685 -7.68 17.33 -37.62
N GLU A 686 -6.40 17.16 -37.96
CA GLU A 686 -5.35 16.80 -37.00
C GLU A 686 -5.05 17.96 -36.04
N GLU A 687 -5.05 19.20 -36.53
CA GLU A 687 -4.85 20.38 -35.67
C GLU A 687 -5.93 20.49 -34.60
N LYS A 688 -7.19 20.19 -34.93
CA LYS A 688 -8.31 20.21 -33.97
C LYS A 688 -8.16 19.20 -32.83
N LEU A 689 -7.44 18.10 -33.02
CA LEU A 689 -7.23 17.10 -31.96
C LEU A 689 -6.40 17.66 -30.79
N TYR A 690 -5.51 18.61 -31.08
CA TYR A 690 -4.70 19.26 -30.05
C TYR A 690 -5.53 20.18 -29.13
N ASP A 691 -6.64 20.73 -29.63
CA ASP A 691 -7.50 21.62 -28.84
C ASP A 691 -8.20 20.87 -27.70
N SER A 692 -8.66 19.64 -27.96
CA SER A 692 -9.21 18.77 -26.90
C SER A 692 -8.17 18.43 -25.83
N ILE A 693 -6.93 18.18 -26.23
CA ILE A 693 -5.83 17.85 -25.31
C ILE A 693 -5.51 19.05 -24.42
N LEU A 694 -5.38 20.25 -25.00
CA LEU A 694 -5.13 21.49 -24.25
C LEU A 694 -6.25 21.77 -23.24
N ASN A 695 -7.51 21.59 -23.64
CA ASN A 695 -8.66 21.79 -22.75
C ASN A 695 -8.68 20.81 -21.57
N SER A 696 -8.34 19.53 -21.79
CA SER A 696 -8.26 18.54 -20.70
C SER A 696 -7.17 18.91 -19.69
N ARG A 697 -5.99 19.29 -20.16
CA ARG A 697 -4.84 19.67 -19.32
C ARG A 697 -5.09 20.95 -18.52
N LEU A 698 -5.80 21.93 -19.10
CA LEU A 698 -6.20 23.16 -18.40
C LEU A 698 -7.19 22.91 -17.26
N ARG A 699 -8.07 21.91 -17.39
CA ARG A 699 -8.98 21.49 -16.31
C ARG A 699 -8.21 20.83 -15.17
N PHE A 700 -7.25 19.97 -15.50
CA PHE A 700 -6.41 19.28 -14.52
C PHE A 700 -5.64 20.26 -13.62
N HIS A 701 -4.96 21.27 -14.20
CA HIS A 701 -4.18 22.25 -13.44
C HIS A 701 -5.06 23.13 -12.52
N LYS A 702 -6.29 23.46 -12.93
CA LYS A 702 -7.21 24.23 -12.07
C LYS A 702 -7.65 23.47 -10.82
N ASN A 703 -7.66 22.15 -10.86
CA ASN A 703 -8.11 21.31 -9.75
C ASN A 703 -6.96 20.89 -8.82
N HIS A 704 -5.69 20.95 -9.27
CA HIS A 704 -4.57 20.29 -8.60
C HIS A 704 -3.35 21.18 -8.23
N SER A 705 -3.35 22.51 -8.43
CA SER A 705 -2.21 23.34 -8.01
C SER A 705 -2.55 24.46 -7.04
N GLN A 706 -2.17 24.25 -5.77
CA GLN A 706 -1.67 25.28 -4.85
C GLN A 706 -0.15 25.52 -5.01
N GLU A 707 0.56 24.75 -5.84
CA GLU A 707 1.98 24.98 -6.13
C GLU A 707 2.18 25.29 -7.62
N MET A 708 2.56 26.54 -7.89
CA MET A 708 2.96 27.03 -9.21
C MET A 708 4.45 26.75 -9.40
N ASP A 709 4.80 25.78 -10.22
CA ASP A 709 6.18 25.59 -10.67
C ASP A 709 6.40 26.25 -12.05
N GLU A 710 7.56 26.85 -12.25
CA GLU A 710 7.93 27.89 -13.24
C GLU A 710 7.97 27.45 -14.73
N SER A 711 7.17 26.48 -15.11
CA SER A 711 7.17 25.90 -16.46
C SER A 711 6.01 26.43 -17.33
N GLN A 712 5.83 27.75 -17.38
CA GLN A 712 4.79 28.39 -18.22
C GLN A 712 5.05 28.28 -19.75
N SER A 713 6.17 27.72 -20.20
CA SER A 713 6.50 27.59 -21.63
C SER A 713 5.79 26.43 -22.35
N PHE A 714 5.00 25.61 -21.66
CA PHE A 714 4.47 24.34 -22.18
C PHE A 714 3.01 24.35 -22.67
N GLN A 715 2.39 25.52 -22.89
CA GLN A 715 0.93 25.62 -23.01
C GLN A 715 0.34 25.98 -24.39
N THR A 716 1.12 25.96 -25.48
CA THR A 716 0.58 26.25 -26.82
C THR A 716 0.47 25.01 -27.69
N ARG A 717 -0.48 25.05 -28.64
CA ARG A 717 -0.66 24.04 -29.69
C ARG A 717 0.67 23.77 -30.43
N GLU A 718 1.41 24.83 -30.71
CA GLU A 718 2.69 24.79 -31.43
C GLU A 718 3.75 23.98 -30.67
N THR A 719 3.85 24.13 -29.35
CA THR A 719 4.79 23.36 -28.52
C THR A 719 4.43 21.88 -28.49
N LEU A 720 3.14 21.52 -28.40
CA LEU A 720 2.70 20.12 -28.48
C LEU A 720 2.98 19.51 -29.86
N MET A 721 2.72 20.24 -30.92
CA MET A 721 3.04 19.81 -32.29
C MET A 721 4.56 19.66 -32.49
N SER A 722 5.37 20.54 -31.90
CA SER A 722 6.83 20.42 -31.93
C SER A 722 7.32 19.13 -31.27
N ARG A 723 6.73 18.75 -30.13
CA ARG A 723 7.09 17.53 -29.40
C ARG A 723 6.65 16.26 -30.14
N TRP A 724 5.41 16.21 -30.59
CA TRP A 724 4.78 14.96 -31.03
C TRP A 724 4.75 14.78 -32.55
N ARG A 725 4.79 15.87 -33.32
CA ARG A 725 4.51 15.83 -34.77
C ARG A 725 5.67 16.28 -35.64
N TYR A 726 6.39 17.33 -35.24
CA TYR A 726 7.43 17.91 -36.07
C TYR A 726 8.79 17.21 -35.87
N PRO A 727 9.57 17.07 -36.95
CA PRO A 727 10.93 16.54 -36.86
C PRO A 727 11.83 17.51 -36.09
N SER A 728 12.77 16.95 -35.32
CA SER A 728 13.76 17.68 -34.54
C SER A 728 15.15 17.10 -34.81
N LEU A 729 16.16 17.96 -34.86
CA LEU A 729 17.56 17.55 -34.89
C LEU A 729 18.14 17.71 -33.49
N THR A 730 18.71 16.65 -32.94
CA THR A 730 19.28 16.65 -31.59
C THR A 730 20.69 16.08 -31.63
N ILE A 731 21.61 16.73 -30.94
CA ILE A 731 23.00 16.29 -30.81
C ILE A 731 23.14 15.64 -29.44
N HIS A 732 23.26 14.31 -29.42
CA HIS A 732 23.34 13.55 -28.16
C HIS A 732 24.75 13.49 -27.58
N LYS A 733 25.78 13.48 -28.43
CA LYS A 733 27.18 13.41 -28.01
C LYS A 733 28.08 14.06 -29.05
N ILE A 734 29.06 14.84 -28.58
CA ILE A 734 30.20 15.29 -29.37
C ILE A 734 31.44 14.73 -28.68
N ASN A 735 32.17 13.85 -29.36
CA ASN A 735 33.49 13.42 -28.91
C ASN A 735 34.52 14.27 -29.65
N VAL A 736 35.42 14.89 -28.91
CA VAL A 736 36.61 15.54 -29.46
C VAL A 736 37.79 14.69 -29.04
N SER A 737 38.68 14.38 -29.98
CA SER A 737 39.89 13.56 -29.78
C SER A 737 40.87 14.19 -28.81
#